data_AF-A0A1B1T9S3-F1
#
_entry.id   AF-A0A1B1T9S3-F1
#
_cell.length_a   1.000
_cell.length_b   1.000
_cell.length_c   1.000
_cell.angle_alpha   90.00
_cell.angle_beta   90.00
_cell.angle_gamma   90.00
#
_symmetry.space_group_name_H-M   'P 1'
#
loop_
_entity.id
_entity.type
_entity.pdbx_description
1 polymer ?
#
loop_
_entity_poly.entity_id
_entity_poly.type
_entity_poly.pdbx_seq_one_letter_code
_entity_poly.pdbx_strand_id
1 'polypeptide(L)'
;DIDGIIMLNHSPTIPKSHIDFMKAISHHCPVHQLGNIGNIRLGKHGLRLIDEWAVTDLSDLPEWVPKHELILQNKENDIDRIMLHRENQSFEATYSIVSDFLSKSSDKTVLIIDPNFENNKYIWGRGMKNLGLPFSQGEHMLINNSFGHWINSYLSLSHGDDAFSLEKLRAISLQQSLVLFPEMQVHPKDERIRPIPDSELLTDIARSNHILGGPGTLSQWLHRLSSDFDFRFNNEEDNIKKESTQWWLLCICRWLNPLLSGFDRESIRDFPNKGVFTNEPLPLPEIPENGDDWFQSTINLLSEKMSSRDNVEDSIKSISVIQTLFSEFSNLRSTQLSIGHNYSKMGPAWIDEISTLIQKINIKISPSLSRNRVRILSCDQSLGCTADLTILANTSSISWDLRVPKMHFIGDIERYENNILRPDGPIRNARHNLEHILKSAPRVIILDSSFDDSNPPSTPIREWAISNNLDESNIFESIIDYSLSPRQAQRIDGLRLSDNQKSLHPPINSNSVTISLDLILQRDRERRQPQLASADGYLPDENRNSVFSFDMKNMTRKTPKTLLSPRKNIRWPVLSAITIDPKNGRKIKSQTIDPRPFTPTSLGINVNDSRNGFKQLENLNFSTWSPTRLQKWLRCPRSGWLNRSLKIELEDSQKEDLDARTHGDLFHKIHHNLILQTLNFKEKYPRNFNSVLADGSPINISDSKIEPQILMQQSLLNLDEIAPWLNRDDAVSTNRIRMMTGMSIREWDDWLSNPKPVPLTGRIGRMIKAELLLENVAPIAIEWDLSLHDKDGIEISLPSHITSPDGESLDSIRLKGKIDRVDLVPFDIENNNWVNEEGSDEVAPLELYKSSWKPRRLVIIRDIKTSEKTDIKDRHYKGLLEELQLALYARSWEIANPGDLVIGAGISVLGHETSHLIEKSNNLLVSNLTNFGTETDITKSLFRFLDEGESPKSDPFRAWMASRISVALNTSDRANKGFINPIPEENNCNYCSVSNICDVKLEGDF
;
A
#
# COMPACT_ATOMS: atom_id res chain seq x y z
N ASP A 1 -56.22 28.85 -15.71
CA ASP A 1 -57.05 29.22 -14.56
C ASP A 1 -57.14 28.05 -13.60
N ILE A 2 -56.91 28.31 -12.31
CA ILE A 2 -57.02 27.34 -11.22
C ILE A 2 -58.26 27.77 -10.42
N ASP A 3 -59.28 26.92 -10.35
CA ASP A 3 -60.58 27.25 -9.72
C ASP A 3 -60.49 27.38 -8.19
N GLY A 4 -59.47 26.78 -7.58
CA GLY A 4 -59.18 26.87 -6.15
C GLY A 4 -58.07 25.91 -5.71
N ILE A 5 -57.61 26.04 -4.47
CA ILE A 5 -56.54 25.24 -3.86
C ILE A 5 -57.12 24.45 -2.68
N ILE A 6 -57.00 23.11 -2.71
CA ILE A 6 -57.31 22.27 -1.54
C ILE A 6 -56.03 22.12 -0.72
N MET A 7 -56.05 22.63 0.51
CA MET A 7 -54.92 22.55 1.40
C MET A 7 -55.12 21.42 2.42
N LEU A 8 -54.20 20.45 2.42
CA LEU A 8 -54.16 19.39 3.42
C LEU A 8 -53.91 19.96 4.83
N ASN A 9 -54.22 19.18 5.87
CA ASN A 9 -53.91 19.61 7.23
C ASN A 9 -52.40 19.59 7.47
N HIS A 10 -51.81 20.76 7.67
CA HIS A 10 -50.37 20.95 7.83
C HIS A 10 -49.96 21.08 9.31
N SER A 11 -48.66 20.95 9.57
CA SER A 11 -48.08 21.14 10.89
C SER A 11 -48.39 22.52 11.50
N PRO A 12 -48.70 22.60 12.80
CA PRO A 12 -48.93 23.87 13.49
C PRO A 12 -47.65 24.71 13.66
N THR A 13 -46.48 24.19 13.27
CA THR A 13 -45.18 24.86 13.42
C THR A 13 -44.62 25.43 12.12
N ILE A 14 -45.44 25.53 11.06
CA ILE A 14 -45.03 26.17 9.81
C ILE A 14 -44.53 27.60 10.07
N PRO A 15 -43.42 28.04 9.42
CA PRO A 15 -42.90 29.39 9.60
C PRO A 15 -43.92 30.48 9.24
N LYS A 16 -43.91 31.58 9.99
CA LYS A 16 -44.84 32.70 9.78
C LYS A 16 -44.81 33.24 8.34
N SER A 17 -43.63 33.33 7.72
CA SER A 17 -43.48 33.76 6.32
C SER A 17 -44.26 32.90 5.34
N HIS A 18 -44.35 31.59 5.57
CA HIS A 18 -45.11 30.68 4.71
C HIS A 18 -46.62 30.84 4.94
N ILE A 19 -47.04 31.07 6.20
CA ILE A 19 -48.44 31.39 6.52
C ILE A 19 -48.85 32.71 5.83
N ASP A 20 -48.01 33.74 5.94
CA ASP A 20 -48.27 35.05 5.34
C ASP A 20 -48.31 34.96 3.80
N PHE A 21 -47.42 34.15 3.21
CA PHE A 21 -47.45 33.87 1.78
C PHE A 21 -48.72 33.10 1.35
N MET A 22 -49.13 32.07 2.09
CA MET A 22 -50.38 31.35 1.82
C MET A 22 -51.61 32.26 1.95
N LYS A 23 -51.61 33.18 2.93
CA LYS A 23 -52.65 34.22 3.04
C LYS A 23 -52.62 35.17 1.86
N ALA A 24 -51.45 35.58 1.38
CA ALA A 24 -51.36 36.40 0.18
C ALA A 24 -51.95 35.66 -1.04
N ILE A 25 -51.63 34.37 -1.20
CA ILE A 25 -52.21 33.51 -2.25
C ILE A 25 -53.74 33.44 -2.12
N SER A 26 -54.28 33.32 -0.90
CA SER A 26 -55.72 33.18 -0.70
C SER A 26 -56.54 34.41 -1.13
N HIS A 27 -55.91 35.57 -1.32
CA HIS A 27 -56.56 36.75 -1.91
C HIS A 27 -56.69 36.66 -3.43
N HIS A 28 -55.87 35.82 -4.10
CA HIS A 28 -55.86 35.66 -5.54
C HIS A 28 -56.55 34.37 -6.02
N CYS A 29 -56.50 33.30 -5.22
CA CYS A 29 -57.10 32.01 -5.51
C CYS A 29 -57.73 31.43 -4.23
N PRO A 30 -59.01 31.00 -4.24
CA PRO A 30 -59.67 30.52 -3.02
C PRO A 30 -58.97 29.27 -2.49
N VAL A 31 -58.75 29.22 -1.17
CA VAL A 31 -58.11 28.08 -0.49
C VAL A 31 -59.13 27.41 0.41
N HIS A 32 -59.37 26.12 0.20
CA HIS A 32 -60.19 25.28 1.06
C HIS A 32 -59.28 24.41 1.92
N GLN A 33 -59.19 24.72 3.22
CA GLN A 33 -58.32 24.02 4.15
C GLN A 33 -59.06 22.83 4.79
N LEU A 34 -58.47 21.64 4.70
CA LEU A 34 -58.92 20.47 5.45
C LEU A 34 -58.43 20.58 6.91
N GLY A 35 -59.37 20.56 7.86
CA GLY A 35 -59.10 20.56 9.29
C GLY A 35 -59.19 19.17 9.93
N ASN A 36 -58.52 18.96 11.05
CA ASN A 36 -58.66 17.75 11.87
C ASN A 36 -59.22 18.12 13.24
N ILE A 37 -60.06 17.25 13.82
CA ILE A 37 -60.61 17.45 15.16
C ILE A 37 -59.47 17.33 16.19
N GLY A 38 -59.38 18.26 17.13
CA GLY A 38 -58.38 18.21 18.19
C GLY A 38 -58.10 19.55 18.85
N ASN A 39 -57.25 19.53 19.87
CA ASN A 39 -56.88 20.74 20.60
C ASN A 39 -55.77 21.52 19.85
N ILE A 40 -56.09 22.76 19.44
CA ILE A 40 -55.17 23.68 18.74
C ILE A 40 -53.92 24.00 19.60
N ARG A 41 -54.10 24.18 20.91
CA ARG A 41 -52.99 24.49 21.84
C ARG A 41 -52.03 23.32 21.98
N LEU A 42 -52.55 22.09 22.02
CA LEU A 42 -51.72 20.89 22.11
C LEU A 42 -51.06 20.49 20.77
N GLY A 43 -51.48 21.11 19.66
CA GLY A 43 -50.97 20.83 18.31
C GLY A 43 -51.75 19.75 17.55
N LYS A 44 -52.64 18.99 18.21
CA LYS A 44 -53.40 17.87 17.63
C LYS A 44 -54.28 18.25 16.43
N HIS A 45 -54.82 19.47 16.44
CA HIS A 45 -55.63 19.99 15.32
C HIS A 45 -54.80 20.20 14.05
N GLY A 46 -53.53 20.61 14.17
CA GLY A 46 -52.72 21.12 13.05
C GLY A 46 -52.80 22.65 12.87
N LEU A 47 -52.29 23.13 11.74
CA LEU A 47 -52.31 24.54 11.36
C LEU A 47 -53.75 25.01 11.15
N ARG A 48 -54.02 26.26 11.49
CA ARG A 48 -55.26 26.95 11.13
C ARG A 48 -54.87 28.28 10.50
N LEU A 49 -55.11 28.42 9.19
CA LEU A 49 -54.69 29.61 8.43
C LEU A 49 -55.46 30.86 8.88
N ILE A 50 -56.78 30.73 9.01
CA ILE A 50 -57.73 31.78 9.38
C ILE A 50 -58.67 31.21 10.45
N ASP A 51 -59.10 32.04 11.40
CA ASP A 51 -60.02 31.67 12.48
C ASP A 51 -61.48 31.59 11.97
N GLU A 52 -61.74 30.65 11.05
CA GLU A 52 -63.07 30.35 10.51
C GLU A 52 -63.54 28.96 10.94
N TRP A 53 -64.85 28.78 11.11
CA TRP A 53 -65.43 27.49 11.48
C TRP A 53 -65.40 26.51 10.31
N ALA A 54 -65.19 25.23 10.60
CA ALA A 54 -65.22 24.20 9.57
C ALA A 54 -66.63 24.06 8.97
N VAL A 55 -66.68 23.82 7.66
CA VAL A 55 -67.93 23.52 6.96
C VAL A 55 -68.46 22.17 7.45
N THR A 56 -69.69 22.15 7.97
CA THR A 56 -70.32 20.95 8.56
C THR A 56 -71.46 20.39 7.71
N ASP A 57 -72.03 21.21 6.81
CA ASP A 57 -73.11 20.83 5.90
C ASP A 57 -72.66 20.83 4.44
N LEU A 58 -73.13 19.84 3.67
CA LEU A 58 -72.81 19.68 2.24
C LEU A 58 -73.32 20.85 1.37
N SER A 59 -74.32 21.61 1.84
CA SER A 59 -74.85 22.79 1.15
C SER A 59 -73.87 23.97 1.15
N ASP A 60 -72.96 24.00 2.11
CA ASP A 60 -72.07 25.13 2.37
C ASP A 60 -70.68 24.92 1.73
N LEU A 61 -70.48 23.79 1.04
CA LEU A 61 -69.28 23.48 0.26
C LEU A 61 -69.27 24.30 -1.05
N PRO A 62 -68.19 25.05 -1.34
CA PRO A 62 -68.07 25.77 -2.60
C PRO A 62 -68.13 24.84 -3.83
N GLU A 63 -68.74 25.30 -4.93
CA GLU A 63 -68.95 24.49 -6.14
C GLU A 63 -67.65 23.95 -6.77
N TRP A 64 -66.53 24.64 -6.57
CA TRP A 64 -65.21 24.23 -7.07
C TRP A 64 -64.57 23.13 -6.23
N VAL A 65 -65.03 22.89 -4.99
CA VAL A 65 -64.53 21.81 -4.15
C VAL A 65 -65.19 20.50 -4.58
N PRO A 66 -64.43 19.43 -4.88
CA PRO A 66 -64.98 18.14 -5.25
C PRO A 66 -65.97 17.63 -4.20
N LYS A 67 -67.15 17.19 -4.63
CA LYS A 67 -68.14 16.59 -3.74
C LYS A 67 -67.56 15.34 -3.10
N HIS A 68 -67.59 15.28 -1.77
CA HIS A 68 -67.07 14.18 -0.96
C HIS A 68 -67.96 13.98 0.27
N GLU A 69 -67.85 12.81 0.90
CA GLU A 69 -68.58 12.52 2.13
C GLU A 69 -67.92 13.25 3.32
N LEU A 70 -68.70 14.06 4.05
CA LEU A 70 -68.25 14.69 5.29
C LEU A 70 -68.26 13.65 6.41
N ILE A 71 -67.09 13.11 6.76
CA ILE A 71 -66.94 12.14 7.85
C ILE A 71 -66.97 12.91 9.18
N LEU A 72 -68.14 12.97 9.81
CA LEU A 72 -68.37 13.67 11.09
C LEU A 72 -68.08 12.80 12.33
N GLN A 73 -67.92 11.48 12.17
CA GLN A 73 -67.58 10.54 13.25
C GLN A 73 -66.28 9.80 12.93
N ASN A 74 -65.39 9.67 13.93
CA ASN A 74 -64.14 8.93 13.79
C ASN A 74 -64.43 7.47 13.41
N LYS A 75 -63.95 7.01 12.23
CA LYS A 75 -63.74 5.57 12.03
C LYS A 75 -62.62 5.15 12.98
N GLU A 76 -62.90 4.18 13.84
CA GLU A 76 -61.86 3.53 14.64
C GLU A 76 -61.01 2.66 13.71
N ASN A 77 -59.76 3.06 13.49
CA ASN A 77 -58.77 2.21 12.84
C ASN A 77 -58.29 1.16 13.85
N ASP A 78 -57.92 -0.02 13.34
CA ASP A 78 -57.34 -1.08 14.17
C ASP A 78 -55.90 -0.71 14.52
N ILE A 79 -55.65 -0.30 15.77
CA ILE A 79 -54.34 0.15 16.23
C ILE A 79 -53.75 -0.88 17.19
N ASP A 80 -52.71 -1.56 16.74
CA ASP A 80 -51.96 -2.54 17.52
C ASP A 80 -50.73 -1.88 18.16
N ARG A 81 -50.53 -2.11 19.45
CA ARG A 81 -49.31 -1.74 20.18
C ARG A 81 -48.49 -3.00 20.44
N ILE A 82 -47.23 -3.01 19.99
CA ILE A 82 -46.30 -4.13 20.19
C ILE A 82 -45.12 -3.63 21.01
N MET A 83 -44.86 -4.30 22.13
CA MET A 83 -43.82 -3.94 23.09
C MET A 83 -42.48 -4.57 22.71
N LEU A 84 -41.40 -3.79 22.80
CA LEU A 84 -40.03 -4.20 22.53
C LEU A 84 -39.19 -4.18 23.82
N HIS A 85 -38.31 -5.15 24.00
CA HIS A 85 -37.33 -5.15 25.09
C HIS A 85 -36.20 -4.13 24.86
N ARG A 86 -35.83 -3.91 23.59
CA ARG A 86 -34.83 -2.93 23.15
C ARG A 86 -35.33 -2.23 21.90
N GLU A 87 -35.09 -0.94 21.78
CA GLU A 87 -35.53 -0.19 20.59
C GLU A 87 -34.98 -0.80 19.29
N ASN A 88 -33.74 -1.30 19.28
CA ASN A 88 -33.13 -1.92 18.09
C ASN A 88 -33.93 -3.10 17.51
N GLN A 89 -34.81 -3.75 18.30
CA GLN A 89 -35.70 -4.81 17.81
C GLN A 89 -36.78 -4.28 16.87
N SER A 90 -37.02 -2.97 16.85
CA SER A 90 -37.99 -2.29 15.99
C SER A 90 -37.74 -2.58 14.49
N PHE A 91 -36.48 -2.63 14.06
CA PHE A 91 -36.14 -2.99 12.68
C PHE A 91 -36.57 -4.43 12.35
N GLU A 92 -36.22 -5.37 13.23
CA GLU A 92 -36.56 -6.78 13.08
C GLU A 92 -38.07 -7.01 13.05
N ALA A 93 -38.78 -6.48 14.05
CA ALA A 93 -40.23 -6.58 14.15
C ALA A 93 -40.88 -6.04 12.88
N THR A 94 -40.41 -4.88 12.39
CA THR A 94 -40.88 -4.31 11.12
C THR A 94 -40.65 -5.26 9.95
N TYR A 95 -39.45 -5.82 9.79
CA TYR A 95 -39.15 -6.73 8.67
C TYR A 95 -40.02 -7.99 8.70
N SER A 96 -40.22 -8.60 9.88
CA SER A 96 -41.07 -9.77 10.04
C SER A 96 -42.52 -9.47 9.67
N ILE A 97 -43.07 -8.39 10.23
CA ILE A 97 -44.46 -7.97 9.98
C ILE A 97 -44.68 -7.66 8.50
N VAL A 98 -43.76 -6.93 7.88
CA VAL A 98 -43.82 -6.56 6.46
C VAL A 98 -43.78 -7.81 5.58
N SER A 99 -42.85 -8.72 5.84
CA SER A 99 -42.73 -9.97 5.07
C SER A 99 -44.01 -10.80 5.15
N ASP A 100 -44.52 -11.00 6.36
CA ASP A 100 -45.76 -11.75 6.62
C ASP A 100 -46.98 -11.09 5.97
N PHE A 101 -47.08 -9.75 6.03
CA PHE A 101 -48.21 -9.02 5.45
C PHE A 101 -48.21 -9.03 3.93
N LEU A 102 -47.04 -8.83 3.30
CA LEU A 102 -46.89 -8.81 1.84
C LEU A 102 -47.02 -10.21 1.22
N SER A 103 -46.71 -11.28 1.96
CA SER A 103 -46.90 -12.66 1.49
C SER A 103 -48.36 -13.01 1.19
N LYS A 104 -49.32 -12.29 1.81
CA LYS A 104 -50.76 -12.57 1.71
C LYS A 104 -51.39 -12.14 0.38
N SER A 105 -50.82 -11.14 -0.32
CA SER A 105 -51.32 -10.65 -1.61
C SER A 105 -50.29 -9.73 -2.28
N SER A 106 -50.26 -9.70 -3.62
CA SER A 106 -49.40 -8.83 -4.42
C SER A 106 -49.79 -7.35 -4.41
N ASP A 107 -51.03 -7.02 -4.05
CA ASP A 107 -51.58 -5.66 -4.21
C ASP A 107 -51.49 -4.85 -2.92
N LYS A 108 -51.13 -5.50 -1.81
CA LYS A 108 -50.98 -4.87 -0.50
C LYS A 108 -49.79 -3.92 -0.46
N THR A 109 -50.03 -2.77 0.17
CA THR A 109 -49.09 -1.67 0.37
C THR A 109 -48.79 -1.47 1.86
N VAL A 110 -47.54 -1.15 2.19
CA VAL A 110 -47.10 -0.88 3.56
C VAL A 110 -46.39 0.46 3.63
N LEU A 111 -46.74 1.24 4.65
CA LEU A 111 -46.09 2.49 5.01
C LEU A 111 -45.33 2.30 6.32
N ILE A 112 -44.01 2.45 6.29
CA ILE A 112 -43.14 2.44 7.48
C ILE A 112 -42.76 3.88 7.76
N ILE A 113 -42.90 4.29 9.01
CA ILE A 113 -42.64 5.65 9.45
C ILE A 113 -41.60 5.58 10.55
N ASP A 114 -40.47 6.27 10.34
CA ASP A 114 -39.37 6.35 11.29
C ASP A 114 -39.09 7.83 11.61
N PRO A 115 -39.28 8.28 12.86
CA PRO A 115 -38.96 9.64 13.27
C PRO A 115 -37.50 10.04 13.00
N ASN A 116 -36.58 9.07 13.01
CA ASN A 116 -35.15 9.24 12.78
C ASN A 116 -34.69 8.70 11.42
N PHE A 117 -35.58 8.73 10.42
CA PHE A 117 -35.36 8.11 9.12
C PHE A 117 -34.01 8.45 8.47
N GLU A 118 -33.56 9.71 8.51
CA GLU A 118 -32.30 10.12 7.84
C GLU A 118 -31.06 9.44 8.43
N ASN A 119 -30.99 9.26 9.75
CA ASN A 119 -29.87 8.56 10.38
C ASN A 119 -29.98 7.03 10.21
N ASN A 120 -31.20 6.51 10.16
CA ASN A 120 -31.48 5.08 10.04
C ASN A 120 -31.57 4.56 8.60
N LYS A 121 -31.47 5.46 7.62
CA LYS A 121 -31.67 5.19 6.19
C LYS A 121 -30.84 4.04 5.65
N TYR A 122 -29.58 3.93 6.09
CA TYR A 122 -28.68 2.86 5.69
C TYR A 122 -29.11 1.49 6.27
N ILE A 123 -29.61 1.47 7.51
CA ILE A 123 -30.10 0.25 8.17
C ILE A 123 -31.33 -0.27 7.43
N TRP A 124 -32.31 0.60 7.18
CA TRP A 124 -33.50 0.30 6.39
C TRP A 124 -33.16 -0.19 4.98
N GLY A 125 -32.24 0.49 4.29
CA GLY A 125 -31.82 0.11 2.96
C GLY A 125 -31.18 -1.27 2.89
N ARG A 126 -30.35 -1.63 3.89
CA ARG A 126 -29.78 -2.97 4.00
C ARG A 126 -30.85 -4.03 4.26
N GLY A 127 -31.76 -3.78 5.21
CA GLY A 127 -32.80 -4.74 5.57
C GLY A 127 -33.81 -5.00 4.45
N MET A 128 -34.28 -3.95 3.77
CA MET A 128 -35.20 -4.09 2.65
C MET A 128 -34.58 -4.83 1.46
N LYS A 129 -33.29 -4.60 1.19
CA LYS A 129 -32.55 -5.35 0.17
C LYS A 129 -32.51 -6.85 0.47
N ASN A 130 -32.37 -7.24 1.75
CA ASN A 130 -32.43 -8.65 2.15
C ASN A 130 -33.82 -9.26 1.93
N LEU A 131 -34.89 -8.47 2.04
CA LEU A 131 -36.26 -8.88 1.72
C LEU A 131 -36.57 -8.87 0.22
N GLY A 132 -35.61 -8.51 -0.64
CA GLY A 132 -35.82 -8.39 -2.09
C GLY A 132 -36.68 -7.19 -2.48
N LEU A 133 -36.84 -6.20 -1.60
CA LEU A 133 -37.64 -5.00 -1.84
C LEU A 133 -36.73 -3.83 -2.26
N PRO A 134 -37.06 -3.10 -3.34
CA PRO A 134 -36.26 -1.98 -3.79
C PRO A 134 -36.31 -0.83 -2.77
N PHE A 135 -35.15 -0.34 -2.37
CA PHE A 135 -35.00 0.83 -1.50
C PHE A 135 -34.30 1.95 -2.25
N SER A 136 -35.00 3.08 -2.45
CA SER A 136 -34.37 4.28 -2.99
C SER A 136 -33.57 4.96 -1.90
N GLN A 137 -32.24 4.95 -2.02
CA GLN A 137 -31.43 5.85 -1.23
C GLN A 137 -31.67 7.27 -1.76
N GLY A 138 -32.03 8.21 -0.89
CA GLY A 138 -32.25 9.62 -1.25
C GLY A 138 -30.96 10.34 -1.64
N GLU A 139 -30.89 11.65 -1.39
CA GLU A 139 -29.70 12.45 -1.72
C GLU A 139 -28.42 11.96 -1.04
N HIS A 140 -27.31 11.97 -1.79
CA HIS A 140 -25.96 11.71 -1.27
C HIS A 140 -24.98 12.78 -1.75
N MET A 141 -23.99 13.12 -0.92
CA MET A 141 -22.91 14.03 -1.31
C MET A 141 -22.14 13.48 -2.52
N LEU A 142 -21.83 14.34 -3.48
CA LEU A 142 -21.13 14.01 -4.73
C LEU A 142 -19.75 13.39 -4.48
N ILE A 143 -19.04 13.82 -3.43
CA ILE A 143 -17.72 13.29 -3.08
C ILE A 143 -17.74 11.83 -2.61
N ASN A 144 -18.88 11.35 -2.09
CA ASN A 144 -19.04 9.95 -1.68
C ASN A 144 -19.23 9.02 -2.89
N ASN A 145 -19.48 9.58 -4.08
CA ASN A 145 -19.46 8.85 -5.33
C ASN A 145 -18.01 8.74 -5.84
N SER A 146 -17.60 7.55 -6.26
CA SER A 146 -16.24 7.31 -6.76
C SER A 146 -15.86 8.23 -7.93
N PHE A 147 -16.80 8.53 -8.82
CA PHE A 147 -16.58 9.42 -9.96
C PHE A 147 -16.36 10.87 -9.51
N GLY A 148 -17.18 11.35 -8.57
CA GLY A 148 -17.05 12.69 -7.99
C GLY A 148 -15.74 12.88 -7.21
N HIS A 149 -15.34 11.86 -6.44
CA HIS A 149 -14.03 11.82 -5.76
C HIS A 149 -12.89 11.99 -6.76
N TRP A 150 -12.84 11.20 -7.83
CA TRP A 150 -11.73 11.27 -8.80
C TRP A 150 -11.66 12.62 -9.52
N ILE A 151 -12.80 13.24 -9.86
CA ILE A 151 -12.81 14.59 -10.46
C ILE A 151 -12.14 15.59 -9.51
N ASN A 152 -12.48 15.53 -8.22
CA ASN A 152 -11.89 16.40 -7.21
C ASN A 152 -10.38 16.13 -7.03
N SER A 153 -9.98 14.86 -6.98
CA SER A 153 -8.56 14.47 -6.89
C SER A 153 -7.76 14.94 -8.09
N TYR A 154 -8.34 14.88 -9.30
CA TYR A 154 -7.66 15.34 -10.52
C TYR A 154 -7.49 16.86 -10.53
N LEU A 155 -8.56 17.60 -10.17
CA LEU A 155 -8.53 19.06 -10.07
C LEU A 155 -7.55 19.57 -9.01
N SER A 156 -7.35 18.82 -7.92
CA SER A 156 -6.43 19.14 -6.81
C SER A 156 -5.01 18.60 -6.99
N LEU A 157 -4.67 18.01 -8.14
CA LEU A 157 -3.34 17.46 -8.41
C LEU A 157 -2.23 18.53 -8.25
N SER A 158 -2.50 19.75 -8.69
CA SER A 158 -1.58 20.89 -8.64
C SER A 158 -1.78 21.81 -7.43
N HIS A 159 -2.51 21.37 -6.42
CA HIS A 159 -2.93 22.20 -5.29
C HIS A 159 -2.59 21.55 -3.95
N GLY A 160 -2.21 22.38 -2.96
CA GLY A 160 -1.81 21.97 -1.62
C GLY A 160 -0.31 21.72 -1.45
N ASP A 161 0.09 21.44 -0.21
CA ASP A 161 1.49 21.18 0.17
C ASP A 161 2.03 19.86 -0.40
N ASP A 162 1.14 18.99 -0.87
CA ASP A 162 1.43 17.70 -1.50
C ASP A 162 1.20 17.73 -3.03
N ALA A 163 1.10 18.91 -3.66
CA ALA A 163 0.92 19.04 -5.11
C ALA A 163 1.98 18.24 -5.89
N PHE A 164 1.54 17.45 -6.89
CA PHE A 164 2.41 16.53 -7.65
C PHE A 164 3.27 15.57 -6.80
N SER A 165 2.83 15.22 -5.58
CA SER A 165 3.46 14.16 -4.79
C SER A 165 3.40 12.82 -5.53
N LEU A 166 4.30 11.89 -5.16
CA LEU A 166 4.29 10.53 -5.69
C LEU A 166 2.93 9.84 -5.47
N GLU A 167 2.33 10.04 -4.31
CA GLU A 167 1.04 9.46 -3.94
C GLU A 167 -0.08 9.92 -4.88
N LYS A 168 -0.17 11.24 -5.13
CA LYS A 168 -1.17 11.80 -6.05
C LYS A 168 -0.94 11.33 -7.49
N LEU A 169 0.30 11.35 -7.98
CA LEU A 169 0.61 10.92 -9.35
C LEU A 169 0.35 9.42 -9.56
N ARG A 170 0.66 8.57 -8.57
CA ARG A 170 0.34 7.13 -8.63
C ARG A 170 -1.16 6.87 -8.54
N ALA A 171 -1.89 7.60 -7.69
CA ALA A 171 -3.34 7.48 -7.62
C ALA A 171 -4.00 7.83 -8.97
N ILE A 172 -3.55 8.91 -9.61
CA ILE A 172 -4.02 9.34 -10.93
C ILE A 172 -3.56 8.42 -12.07
N SER A 173 -2.41 7.75 -11.92
CA SER A 173 -1.93 6.78 -12.92
C SER A 173 -2.69 5.45 -12.88
N LEU A 174 -3.13 5.01 -11.69
CA LEU A 174 -3.83 3.74 -11.48
C LEU A 174 -5.33 3.83 -11.68
N GLN A 175 -5.94 5.01 -11.51
CA GLN A 175 -7.38 5.18 -11.70
C GLN A 175 -7.78 4.93 -13.16
N GLN A 176 -8.92 4.27 -13.36
CA GLN A 176 -9.49 4.00 -14.70
C GLN A 176 -10.84 4.69 -14.93
N SER A 177 -11.27 5.50 -13.96
CA SER A 177 -12.58 6.14 -13.94
C SER A 177 -12.65 7.32 -14.92
N LEU A 178 -11.61 8.15 -14.94
CA LEU A 178 -11.52 9.39 -15.71
C LEU A 178 -10.70 9.22 -16.98
N VAL A 179 -10.99 10.07 -17.96
CA VAL A 179 -10.05 10.44 -19.02
C VAL A 179 -9.40 11.74 -18.58
N LEU A 180 -8.06 11.74 -18.56
CA LEU A 180 -7.31 12.87 -18.03
C LEU A 180 -7.08 13.96 -19.09
N PHE A 181 -6.95 13.58 -20.35
CA PHE A 181 -6.70 14.48 -21.48
C PHE A 181 -7.22 13.84 -22.78
N PRO A 182 -7.42 14.62 -23.87
CA PRO A 182 -7.87 14.11 -25.16
C PRO A 182 -6.98 13.01 -25.74
N GLU A 183 -7.53 12.16 -26.60
CA GLU A 183 -6.75 11.12 -27.28
C GLU A 183 -5.64 11.74 -28.13
N MET A 184 -4.41 11.26 -27.93
CA MET A 184 -3.24 11.80 -28.62
C MET A 184 -2.96 11.06 -29.92
N GLN A 185 -2.42 11.79 -30.90
CA GLN A 185 -1.91 11.18 -32.14
C GLN A 185 -0.81 10.16 -31.82
N VAL A 186 -0.67 9.16 -32.71
CA VAL A 186 0.37 8.13 -32.61
C VAL A 186 1.75 8.78 -32.59
N HIS A 187 2.66 8.21 -31.80
CA HIS A 187 4.03 8.71 -31.68
C HIS A 187 4.73 8.78 -33.05
N PRO A 188 5.46 9.86 -33.40
CA PRO A 188 6.02 10.07 -34.73
C PRO A 188 7.01 8.98 -35.23
N LYS A 189 7.62 8.22 -34.32
CA LYS A 189 8.71 7.28 -34.64
C LYS A 189 8.45 5.83 -34.24
N ASP A 190 7.67 5.58 -33.19
CA ASP A 190 7.47 4.25 -32.62
C ASP A 190 6.10 4.14 -31.96
N GLU A 191 5.20 3.38 -32.56
CA GLU A 191 3.81 3.22 -32.12
C GLU A 191 3.65 2.55 -30.74
N ARG A 192 4.73 1.92 -30.23
CA ARG A 192 4.77 1.34 -28.88
C ARG A 192 4.84 2.41 -27.80
N ILE A 193 5.40 3.58 -28.12
CA ILE A 193 5.48 4.73 -27.20
C ILE A 193 4.09 5.39 -27.18
N ARG A 194 3.48 5.49 -25.99
CA ARG A 194 2.13 6.04 -25.80
C ARG A 194 2.11 6.86 -24.51
N PRO A 195 1.23 7.85 -24.33
CA PRO A 195 1.17 8.65 -23.10
C PRO A 195 0.53 7.83 -21.97
N ILE A 196 1.23 6.80 -21.50
CA ILE A 196 0.83 5.86 -20.45
C ILE A 196 1.94 5.87 -19.38
N PRO A 197 1.59 6.09 -18.10
CA PRO A 197 2.56 6.13 -17.02
C PRO A 197 2.99 4.74 -16.58
N ASP A 198 4.24 4.62 -16.15
CA ASP A 198 4.74 3.47 -15.38
C ASP A 198 4.87 3.85 -13.89
N SER A 199 4.09 3.17 -13.03
CA SER A 199 4.04 3.49 -11.59
C SER A 199 5.28 3.05 -10.81
N GLU A 200 6.02 2.04 -11.29
CA GLU A 200 7.28 1.62 -10.69
C GLU A 200 8.37 2.65 -11.00
N LEU A 201 8.42 3.12 -12.26
CA LEU A 201 9.32 4.18 -12.70
C LEU A 201 9.12 5.48 -11.90
N LEU A 202 7.87 5.92 -11.72
CA LEU A 202 7.57 7.10 -10.89
C LEU A 202 8.11 6.89 -9.46
N THR A 203 7.90 5.71 -8.89
CA THR A 203 8.37 5.37 -7.54
C THR A 203 9.90 5.45 -7.44
N ASP A 204 10.60 4.86 -8.40
CA ASP A 204 12.06 4.83 -8.46
C ASP A 204 12.66 6.24 -8.63
N ILE A 205 12.08 7.06 -9.51
CA ILE A 205 12.52 8.45 -9.72
C ILE A 205 12.30 9.29 -8.45
N ALA A 206 11.11 9.19 -7.84
CA ALA A 206 10.79 9.96 -6.64
C ALA A 206 11.71 9.58 -5.47
N ARG A 207 12.03 8.29 -5.30
CA ARG A 207 12.97 7.81 -4.26
C ARG A 207 14.40 8.24 -4.50
N SER A 208 14.88 8.13 -5.74
CA SER A 208 16.27 8.44 -6.09
C SER A 208 16.56 9.93 -6.02
N ASN A 209 15.53 10.77 -6.27
CA ASN A 209 15.66 12.22 -6.34
C ASN A 209 14.98 12.97 -5.17
N HIS A 210 14.42 12.24 -4.21
CA HIS A 210 13.74 12.80 -3.03
C HIS A 210 12.68 13.85 -3.40
N ILE A 211 11.68 13.40 -4.17
CA ILE A 211 10.56 14.23 -4.62
C ILE A 211 9.38 14.03 -3.66
N LEU A 212 9.06 14.97 -2.78
CA LEU A 212 8.03 14.80 -1.73
C LEU A 212 6.63 15.34 -2.13
N GLY A 213 6.55 16.35 -2.99
CA GLY A 213 5.31 17.08 -3.27
C GLY A 213 5.41 18.55 -2.87
N GLY A 214 4.50 19.37 -3.39
CA GLY A 214 4.40 20.81 -3.10
C GLY A 214 4.98 21.72 -4.20
N PRO A 215 5.12 23.03 -3.93
CA PRO A 215 5.57 24.01 -4.91
C PRO A 215 6.89 23.66 -5.58
N GLY A 216 6.95 23.74 -6.92
CA GLY A 216 8.15 23.46 -7.71
C GLY A 216 8.48 21.98 -7.90
N THR A 217 7.69 21.07 -7.32
CA THR A 217 7.81 19.62 -7.52
C THR A 217 7.60 19.22 -8.99
N LEU A 218 6.72 19.93 -9.71
CA LEU A 218 6.48 19.65 -11.13
C LEU A 218 7.75 19.83 -11.97
N SER A 219 8.47 20.93 -11.78
CA SER A 219 9.73 21.19 -12.47
C SER A 219 10.74 20.06 -12.21
N GLN A 220 10.82 19.56 -10.96
CA GLN A 220 11.69 18.44 -10.61
C GLN A 220 11.31 17.17 -11.38
N TRP A 221 10.02 16.82 -11.41
CA TRP A 221 9.54 15.67 -12.17
C TRP A 221 9.91 15.76 -13.65
N LEU A 222 9.65 16.91 -14.28
CA LEU A 222 9.94 17.14 -15.68
C LEU A 222 11.44 16.97 -15.97
N HIS A 223 12.31 17.64 -15.20
CA HIS A 223 13.75 17.54 -15.37
C HIS A 223 14.30 16.12 -15.20
N ARG A 224 13.79 15.36 -14.22
CA ARG A 224 14.26 13.98 -13.97
C ARG A 224 13.74 12.98 -15.00
N LEU A 225 12.51 13.16 -15.49
CA LEU A 225 12.00 12.33 -16.58
C LEU A 225 12.74 12.61 -17.90
N SER A 226 13.20 13.84 -18.12
CA SER A 226 14.00 14.20 -19.31
C SER A 226 15.49 13.94 -19.20
N SER A 227 16.04 13.61 -18.03
CA SER A 227 17.48 13.37 -17.94
C SER A 227 17.84 12.03 -18.58
N ASP A 228 18.80 12.03 -19.51
CA ASP A 228 19.40 10.81 -20.09
C ASP A 228 20.05 9.90 -19.04
N PHE A 229 20.24 10.43 -17.83
CA PHE A 229 20.92 9.81 -16.73
C PHE A 229 19.98 8.89 -15.94
N ASP A 230 19.80 7.64 -16.38
CA ASP A 230 19.31 6.58 -15.50
C ASP A 230 19.81 5.17 -15.90
N PHE A 231 20.90 4.73 -15.29
CA PHE A 231 21.62 3.48 -15.62
C PHE A 231 20.85 2.18 -15.33
N ARG A 232 19.65 2.25 -14.74
CA ARG A 232 18.79 1.08 -14.51
C ARG A 232 18.05 0.65 -15.78
N PHE A 233 17.88 1.54 -16.75
CA PHE A 233 17.07 1.35 -17.95
C PHE A 233 17.96 1.24 -19.20
N ASN A 234 18.70 0.14 -19.30
CA ASN A 234 19.65 -0.07 -20.42
C ASN A 234 19.04 -0.90 -21.56
N ASN A 235 17.79 -1.33 -21.45
CA ASN A 235 17.09 -2.03 -22.52
C ASN A 235 16.12 -1.08 -23.26
N GLU A 236 15.74 -1.47 -24.46
CA GLU A 236 14.84 -0.69 -25.32
C GLU A 236 13.45 -0.49 -24.69
N GLU A 237 12.95 -1.49 -23.94
CA GLU A 237 11.62 -1.48 -23.32
C GLU A 237 11.52 -0.44 -22.19
N ASP A 238 12.56 -0.30 -21.39
CA ASP A 238 12.62 0.63 -20.29
C ASP A 238 12.71 2.08 -20.79
N ASN A 239 13.43 2.31 -21.90
CA ASN A 239 13.46 3.61 -22.57
C ASN A 239 12.08 3.99 -23.14
N ILE A 240 11.36 3.02 -23.71
CA ILE A 240 9.96 3.20 -24.15
C ILE A 240 9.07 3.59 -22.96
N LYS A 241 9.18 2.91 -21.82
CA LYS A 241 8.41 3.23 -20.60
C LYS A 241 8.73 4.63 -20.07
N LYS A 242 10.00 5.03 -20.09
CA LYS A 242 10.43 6.35 -19.63
C LYS A 242 9.88 7.46 -20.49
N GLU A 243 10.00 7.35 -21.81
CA GLU A 243 9.43 8.33 -22.74
C GLU A 243 7.90 8.35 -22.67
N SER A 244 7.25 7.19 -22.55
CA SER A 244 5.80 7.07 -22.37
C SER A 244 5.29 7.79 -21.11
N THR A 245 6.01 7.65 -20.00
CA THR A 245 5.69 8.30 -18.72
C THR A 245 5.95 9.80 -18.76
N GLN A 246 7.06 10.23 -19.37
CA GLN A 246 7.35 11.65 -19.62
C GLN A 246 6.23 12.29 -20.46
N TRP A 247 5.83 11.62 -21.54
CA TRP A 247 4.78 12.09 -22.44
C TRP A 247 3.43 12.20 -21.71
N TRP A 248 3.06 11.19 -20.93
CA TRP A 248 1.85 11.22 -20.09
C TRP A 248 1.82 12.43 -19.14
N LEU A 249 2.92 12.69 -18.42
CA LEU A 249 2.99 13.81 -17.49
C LEU A 249 2.88 15.15 -18.22
N LEU A 250 3.54 15.31 -19.36
CA LEU A 250 3.43 16.51 -20.19
C LEU A 250 1.99 16.74 -20.68
N CYS A 251 1.28 15.69 -21.11
CA CYS A 251 -0.13 15.79 -21.49
C CYS A 251 -1.01 16.28 -20.33
N ILE A 252 -0.84 15.70 -19.13
CA ILE A 252 -1.57 16.13 -17.92
C ILE A 252 -1.30 17.59 -17.62
N CYS A 253 -0.03 17.99 -17.61
CA CYS A 253 0.38 19.34 -17.21
C CYS A 253 -0.03 20.40 -18.23
N ARG A 254 -0.06 20.07 -19.53
CA ARG A 254 -0.62 20.92 -20.58
C ARG A 254 -2.12 21.09 -20.44
N TRP A 255 -2.85 20.00 -20.20
CA TRP A 255 -4.29 20.06 -20.01
C TRP A 255 -4.67 20.85 -18.75
N LEU A 256 -3.98 20.61 -17.63
CA LEU A 256 -4.19 21.31 -16.36
C LEU A 256 -3.60 22.73 -16.32
N ASN A 257 -3.00 23.24 -17.40
CA ASN A 257 -2.18 24.47 -17.35
C ASN A 257 -2.88 25.67 -16.69
N PRO A 258 -4.19 25.94 -16.91
CA PRO A 258 -4.88 27.04 -16.23
C PRO A 258 -4.99 26.88 -14.72
N LEU A 259 -4.87 25.67 -14.19
CA LEU A 259 -5.03 25.34 -12.77
C LEU A 259 -3.70 25.44 -12.01
N LEU A 260 -2.59 25.41 -12.73
CA LEU A 260 -1.25 25.43 -12.16
C LEU A 260 -0.91 26.77 -11.52
N SER A 261 0.04 26.74 -10.57
CA SER A 261 0.63 27.96 -10.00
C SER A 261 1.38 28.78 -11.06
N GLY A 262 1.70 30.05 -10.78
CA GLY A 262 2.49 30.88 -11.71
C GLY A 262 3.83 30.24 -12.07
N PHE A 263 4.56 29.76 -11.06
CA PHE A 263 5.86 29.10 -11.21
C PHE A 263 5.80 27.81 -12.04
N ASP A 264 4.79 26.97 -11.79
CA ASP A 264 4.63 25.71 -12.51
C ASP A 264 4.25 25.93 -13.99
N ARG A 265 3.50 26.99 -14.30
CA ARG A 265 3.20 27.38 -15.69
C ARG A 265 4.43 27.84 -16.44
N GLU A 266 5.28 28.65 -15.81
CA GLU A 266 6.56 29.07 -16.39
C GLU A 266 7.45 27.86 -16.64
N SER A 267 7.52 26.93 -15.68
CA SER A 267 8.28 25.69 -15.79
C SER A 267 7.88 24.86 -17.01
N ILE A 268 6.57 24.75 -17.32
CA ILE A 268 6.10 24.03 -18.52
C ILE A 268 6.41 24.79 -19.80
N ARG A 269 6.22 26.12 -19.79
CA ARG A 269 6.45 26.94 -20.99
C ARG A 269 7.89 26.86 -21.46
N ASP A 270 8.82 26.81 -20.51
CA ASP A 270 10.25 26.81 -20.78
C ASP A 270 10.80 25.37 -21.01
N PHE A 271 9.98 24.33 -20.82
CA PHE A 271 10.38 22.93 -20.96
C PHE A 271 10.29 22.43 -22.42
N PRO A 272 11.30 21.68 -22.92
CA PRO A 272 11.28 21.18 -24.29
C PRO A 272 10.24 20.06 -24.48
N ASN A 273 9.43 20.16 -25.53
CA ASN A 273 8.42 19.15 -25.89
C ASN A 273 9.03 17.98 -26.69
N LYS A 274 10.14 17.42 -26.24
CA LYS A 274 10.84 16.31 -26.92
C LYS A 274 10.91 15.07 -26.05
N GLY A 275 10.77 13.91 -26.68
CA GLY A 275 10.93 12.61 -26.04
C GLY A 275 12.38 12.35 -25.61
N VAL A 276 12.59 11.85 -24.41
CA VAL A 276 13.93 11.58 -23.85
C VAL A 276 14.71 10.51 -24.61
N PHE A 277 14.04 9.52 -25.18
CA PHE A 277 14.66 8.40 -25.88
C PHE A 277 14.77 8.65 -27.39
N THR A 278 13.70 9.14 -28.01
CA THR A 278 13.64 9.34 -29.46
C THR A 278 14.14 10.71 -29.91
N ASN A 279 14.15 11.70 -29.00
CA ASN A 279 14.43 13.12 -29.25
C ASN A 279 13.49 13.77 -30.29
N GLU A 280 12.35 13.13 -30.55
CA GLU A 280 11.30 13.62 -31.46
C GLU A 280 10.30 14.53 -30.72
N PRO A 281 9.66 15.48 -31.43
CA PRO A 281 8.63 16.32 -30.82
C PRO A 281 7.40 15.48 -30.45
N LEU A 282 7.01 15.53 -29.17
CA LEU A 282 5.85 14.79 -28.67
C LEU A 282 4.55 15.51 -29.05
N PRO A 283 3.53 14.80 -29.59
CA PRO A 283 2.19 15.37 -29.74
C PRO A 283 1.62 15.75 -28.37
N LEU A 284 1.11 16.95 -28.17
CA LEU A 284 0.58 17.39 -26.87
C LEU A 284 -0.81 18.03 -27.04
N PRO A 285 -1.70 17.95 -26.03
CA PRO A 285 -3.02 18.55 -26.12
C PRO A 285 -2.92 20.08 -26.17
N GLU A 286 -3.95 20.71 -26.75
CA GLU A 286 -4.12 22.16 -26.70
C GLU A 286 -4.35 22.63 -25.27
N ILE A 287 -3.80 23.79 -24.94
CA ILE A 287 -3.88 24.38 -23.60
C ILE A 287 -5.22 25.12 -23.50
N PRO A 288 -6.11 24.77 -22.55
CA PRO A 288 -7.34 25.53 -22.34
C PRO A 288 -7.04 26.97 -21.90
N GLU A 289 -7.93 27.92 -22.21
CA GLU A 289 -7.65 29.34 -21.98
C GLU A 289 -7.68 29.74 -20.50
N ASN A 290 -8.57 29.11 -19.73
CA ASN A 290 -8.80 29.41 -18.32
C ASN A 290 -9.43 28.20 -17.59
N GLY A 291 -9.63 28.30 -16.27
CA GLY A 291 -10.18 27.20 -15.47
C GLY A 291 -11.60 26.79 -15.88
N ASP A 292 -12.46 27.75 -16.25
CA ASP A 292 -13.83 27.47 -16.69
C ASP A 292 -13.84 26.71 -18.03
N ASP A 293 -12.97 27.11 -18.96
CA ASP A 293 -12.79 26.44 -20.25
C ASP A 293 -12.23 25.01 -20.08
N TRP A 294 -11.24 24.84 -19.20
CA TRP A 294 -10.75 23.50 -18.82
C TRP A 294 -11.87 22.62 -18.25
N PHE A 295 -12.71 23.18 -17.37
CA PHE A 295 -13.80 22.43 -16.75
C PHE A 295 -14.82 21.98 -17.79
N GLN A 296 -15.29 22.89 -18.66
CA GLN A 296 -16.23 22.56 -19.73
C GLN A 296 -15.66 21.50 -20.69
N SER A 297 -14.42 21.69 -21.13
CA SER A 297 -13.74 20.77 -22.04
C SER A 297 -13.55 19.38 -21.41
N THR A 298 -13.17 19.32 -20.13
CA THR A 298 -13.01 18.06 -19.39
C THR A 298 -14.34 17.35 -19.21
N ILE A 299 -15.41 18.08 -18.87
CA ILE A 299 -16.76 17.52 -18.71
C ILE A 299 -17.29 16.93 -20.03
N ASN A 300 -17.09 17.62 -21.15
CA ASN A 300 -17.50 17.13 -22.46
C ASN A 300 -16.78 15.82 -22.82
N LEU A 301 -15.47 15.79 -22.63
CA LEU A 301 -14.63 14.62 -22.87
C LEU A 301 -15.01 13.43 -21.96
N LEU A 302 -15.37 13.67 -20.70
CA LEU A 302 -15.88 12.64 -19.81
C LEU A 302 -17.26 12.14 -20.25
N SER A 303 -18.16 13.03 -20.66
CA SER A 303 -19.51 12.71 -21.13
C SER A 303 -19.50 11.80 -22.37
N GLU A 304 -18.63 12.09 -23.33
CA GLU A 304 -18.45 11.29 -24.55
C GLU A 304 -18.02 9.85 -24.23
N LYS A 305 -17.03 9.68 -23.34
CA LYS A 305 -16.59 8.34 -22.94
C LYS A 305 -17.63 7.57 -22.13
N MET A 306 -18.42 8.25 -21.29
CA MET A 306 -19.46 7.56 -20.51
C MET A 306 -20.60 7.06 -21.40
N SER A 307 -20.84 7.73 -22.53
CA SER A 307 -21.84 7.33 -23.52
C SER A 307 -21.45 6.08 -24.32
N SER A 308 -20.17 5.68 -24.30
CA SER A 308 -19.65 4.52 -25.05
C SER A 308 -19.35 3.27 -24.20
N ARG A 309 -19.66 3.27 -22.89
CA ARG A 309 -19.45 2.11 -22.00
C ARG A 309 -20.58 1.08 -22.07
N ASP A 310 -20.22 -0.20 -21.99
CA ASP A 310 -21.17 -1.33 -22.01
C ASP A 310 -22.05 -1.45 -20.75
N ASN A 311 -21.59 -0.98 -19.59
CA ASN A 311 -22.34 -1.08 -18.33
C ASN A 311 -23.29 0.11 -18.13
N VAL A 312 -24.55 -0.07 -18.53
CA VAL A 312 -25.59 0.96 -18.51
C VAL A 312 -25.84 1.56 -17.11
N GLU A 313 -25.80 0.78 -16.03
CA GLU A 313 -26.15 1.27 -14.69
C GLU A 313 -25.09 2.23 -14.12
N ASP A 314 -23.82 1.89 -14.28
CA ASP A 314 -22.70 2.73 -13.83
C ASP A 314 -22.59 3.99 -14.69
N SER A 315 -22.82 3.86 -16.01
CA SER A 315 -22.87 5.02 -16.92
C SER A 315 -23.96 6.02 -16.53
N ILE A 316 -25.17 5.56 -16.16
CA ILE A 316 -26.25 6.45 -15.70
C ILE A 316 -25.86 7.22 -14.44
N LYS A 317 -25.21 6.55 -13.47
CA LYS A 317 -24.75 7.20 -12.23
C LYS A 317 -23.67 8.25 -12.52
N SER A 318 -22.68 7.93 -13.35
CA SER A 318 -21.63 8.87 -13.74
C SER A 318 -22.17 10.07 -14.53
N ILE A 319 -23.12 9.85 -15.45
CA ILE A 319 -23.77 10.94 -16.19
C ILE A 319 -24.58 11.85 -15.25
N SER A 320 -25.28 11.28 -14.25
CA SER A 320 -25.97 12.09 -13.25
C SER A 320 -25.00 12.97 -12.46
N VAL A 321 -23.82 12.46 -12.10
CA VAL A 321 -22.75 13.25 -11.44
C VAL A 321 -22.35 14.43 -12.33
N ILE A 322 -22.09 14.16 -13.61
CA ILE A 322 -21.67 15.17 -14.60
C ILE A 322 -22.74 16.27 -14.75
N GLN A 323 -24.00 15.87 -14.93
CA GLN A 323 -25.11 16.81 -15.12
C GLN A 323 -25.33 17.69 -13.90
N THR A 324 -25.31 17.12 -12.70
CA THR A 324 -25.44 17.88 -11.47
C THR A 324 -24.27 18.85 -11.32
N LEU A 325 -23.04 18.40 -11.56
CA LEU A 325 -21.85 19.24 -11.44
C LEU A 325 -21.86 20.40 -12.43
N PHE A 326 -22.23 20.15 -13.68
CA PHE A 326 -22.35 21.19 -14.72
C PHE A 326 -23.47 22.20 -14.41
N SER A 327 -24.61 21.73 -13.92
CA SER A 327 -25.73 22.57 -13.48
C SER A 327 -25.31 23.50 -12.34
N GLU A 328 -24.71 22.96 -11.28
CA GLU A 328 -24.29 23.73 -10.11
C GLU A 328 -23.17 24.72 -10.44
N PHE A 329 -22.24 24.33 -11.30
CA PHE A 329 -21.21 25.23 -11.83
C PHE A 329 -21.84 26.40 -12.63
N SER A 330 -22.80 26.10 -13.51
CA SER A 330 -23.50 27.12 -14.30
C SER A 330 -24.29 28.09 -13.41
N ASN A 331 -24.96 27.56 -12.38
CA ASN A 331 -25.69 28.34 -11.38
C ASN A 331 -24.76 29.25 -10.55
N LEU A 332 -23.58 28.74 -10.17
CA LEU A 332 -22.56 29.54 -9.48
C LEU A 332 -22.15 30.74 -10.33
N ARG A 333 -21.79 30.50 -11.60
CA ARG A 333 -21.34 31.55 -12.53
C ARG A 333 -22.45 32.57 -12.82
N SER A 334 -23.68 32.14 -13.05
CA SER A 334 -24.82 33.06 -13.27
C SER A 334 -25.11 33.93 -12.06
N THR A 335 -25.00 33.37 -10.86
CA THR A 335 -25.22 34.08 -9.59
C THR A 335 -24.13 35.12 -9.34
N GLN A 336 -22.87 34.75 -9.56
CA GLN A 336 -21.73 35.67 -9.45
C GLN A 336 -21.84 36.85 -10.42
N LEU A 337 -22.25 36.57 -11.67
CA LEU A 337 -22.51 37.62 -12.67
C LEU A 337 -23.64 38.55 -12.25
N SER A 338 -24.73 38.01 -11.70
CA SER A 338 -25.90 38.80 -11.28
C SER A 338 -25.60 39.72 -10.09
N ILE A 339 -24.67 39.32 -9.21
CA ILE A 339 -24.28 40.09 -8.02
C ILE A 339 -23.04 40.98 -8.29
N GLY A 340 -22.44 40.89 -9.49
CA GLY A 340 -21.23 41.63 -9.84
C GLY A 340 -19.98 41.18 -9.08
N HIS A 341 -19.93 39.91 -8.66
CA HIS A 341 -18.80 39.33 -7.95
C HIS A 341 -17.71 38.90 -8.95
N ASN A 342 -16.51 39.46 -8.80
CA ASN A 342 -15.33 39.02 -9.56
C ASN A 342 -14.78 37.71 -8.99
N TYR A 343 -14.70 36.67 -9.82
CA TYR A 343 -14.10 35.39 -9.48
C TYR A 343 -12.71 35.23 -10.12
N SER A 344 -11.87 34.36 -9.56
CA SER A 344 -10.57 34.03 -10.17
C SER A 344 -10.79 33.22 -11.45
N LYS A 345 -10.01 33.46 -12.50
CA LYS A 345 -10.11 32.69 -13.76
C LYS A 345 -9.11 31.54 -13.87
N MET A 346 -8.11 31.48 -12.97
CA MET A 346 -6.99 30.55 -13.06
C MET A 346 -6.31 30.35 -11.70
N GLY A 347 -5.48 29.30 -11.62
CA GLY A 347 -4.61 29.01 -10.49
C GLY A 347 -5.34 28.51 -9.23
N PRO A 348 -4.64 28.48 -8.08
CA PRO A 348 -5.12 27.87 -6.84
C PRO A 348 -6.46 28.42 -6.33
N ALA A 349 -6.70 29.73 -6.46
CA ALA A 349 -7.95 30.34 -5.99
C ALA A 349 -9.18 29.87 -6.77
N TRP A 350 -9.03 29.52 -8.05
CA TRP A 350 -10.11 28.90 -8.83
C TRP A 350 -10.35 27.46 -8.36
N ILE A 351 -9.28 26.71 -8.06
CA ILE A 351 -9.37 25.34 -7.52
C ILE A 351 -10.13 25.32 -6.20
N ASP A 352 -9.81 26.23 -5.27
CA ASP A 352 -10.46 26.31 -3.96
C ASP A 352 -11.97 26.50 -4.07
N GLU A 353 -12.41 27.38 -4.97
CA GLU A 353 -13.83 27.64 -5.22
C GLU A 353 -14.54 26.39 -5.73
N ILE A 354 -14.00 25.73 -6.75
CA ILE A 354 -14.64 24.57 -7.37
C ILE A 354 -14.57 23.32 -6.50
N SER A 355 -13.46 23.08 -5.81
CA SER A 355 -13.33 22.00 -4.82
C SER A 355 -14.34 22.17 -3.69
N THR A 356 -14.52 23.41 -3.18
CA THR A 356 -15.53 23.72 -2.17
C THR A 356 -16.96 23.48 -2.69
N LEU A 357 -17.24 23.80 -3.95
CA LEU A 357 -18.51 23.53 -4.60
C LEU A 357 -18.77 22.01 -4.64
N ILE A 358 -17.83 21.23 -5.19
CA ILE A 358 -17.90 19.76 -5.32
C ILE A 358 -18.21 19.09 -3.96
N GLN A 359 -17.57 19.55 -2.89
CA GLN A 359 -17.76 19.00 -1.54
C GLN A 359 -19.15 19.24 -0.96
N LYS A 360 -19.92 20.21 -1.48
CA LYS A 360 -21.25 20.59 -0.98
C LYS A 360 -22.41 20.12 -1.86
N ILE A 361 -22.14 19.59 -3.06
CA ILE A 361 -23.19 19.13 -3.99
C ILE A 361 -23.81 17.82 -3.50
N ASN A 362 -25.14 17.74 -3.55
CA ASN A 362 -25.89 16.50 -3.37
C ASN A 362 -26.42 15.99 -4.72
N ILE A 363 -26.33 14.68 -4.94
CA ILE A 363 -26.84 14.00 -6.13
C ILE A 363 -28.15 13.30 -5.77
N LYS A 364 -29.16 13.50 -6.61
CA LYS A 364 -30.43 12.75 -6.59
C LYS A 364 -30.35 11.57 -7.55
N ILE A 365 -30.03 10.38 -7.03
CA ILE A 365 -30.09 9.15 -7.84
C ILE A 365 -31.55 8.68 -7.81
N SER A 366 -32.31 9.01 -8.86
CA SER A 366 -33.73 8.65 -8.92
C SER A 366 -33.91 7.17 -9.29
N PRO A 367 -34.69 6.44 -8.48
CA PRO A 367 -35.74 5.61 -9.02
C PRO A 367 -37.10 6.11 -8.47
N SER A 368 -38.12 6.11 -9.31
CA SER A 368 -39.47 6.63 -9.00
C SER A 368 -40.04 6.07 -7.69
N LEU A 369 -40.02 6.87 -6.62
CA LEU A 369 -40.59 6.56 -5.30
C LEU A 369 -42.11 6.29 -5.33
N SER A 370 -42.80 6.73 -6.38
CA SER A 370 -44.26 6.77 -6.45
C SER A 370 -44.95 5.42 -6.68
N ARG A 371 -44.22 4.30 -6.86
CA ARG A 371 -44.82 2.97 -7.14
C ARG A 371 -44.27 1.81 -6.30
N ASN A 372 -43.52 2.05 -5.23
CA ASN A 372 -43.04 0.95 -4.38
C ASN A 372 -44.14 0.46 -3.43
N ARG A 373 -44.27 -0.87 -3.32
CA ARG A 373 -45.21 -1.54 -2.40
C ARG A 373 -44.93 -1.26 -0.93
N VAL A 374 -43.66 -0.95 -0.60
CA VAL A 374 -43.24 -0.53 0.73
C VAL A 374 -42.61 0.86 0.62
N ARG A 375 -43.13 1.80 1.41
CA ARG A 375 -42.62 3.17 1.49
C ARG A 375 -42.11 3.39 2.91
N ILE A 376 -40.89 3.91 3.03
CA ILE A 376 -40.29 4.28 4.33
C ILE A 376 -40.13 5.79 4.32
N LEU A 377 -40.78 6.48 5.24
CA LEU A 377 -40.86 7.94 5.27
C LEU A 377 -40.53 8.46 6.67
N SER A 378 -40.04 9.70 6.75
CA SER A 378 -40.05 10.43 8.02
C SER A 378 -41.47 10.82 8.43
N CYS A 379 -41.68 11.22 9.68
CA CYS A 379 -42.98 11.67 10.16
C CYS A 379 -43.57 12.79 9.29
N ASP A 380 -42.78 13.79 8.91
CA ASP A 380 -43.28 14.92 8.09
C ASP A 380 -43.54 14.49 6.63
N GLN A 381 -42.74 13.58 6.07
CA GLN A 381 -42.95 13.04 4.73
C GLN A 381 -44.20 12.15 4.64
N SER A 382 -44.64 11.57 5.75
CA SER A 382 -45.82 10.69 5.81
C SER A 382 -47.15 11.44 5.75
N LEU A 383 -47.16 12.76 5.92
CA LEU A 383 -48.38 13.56 5.89
C LEU A 383 -49.15 13.38 4.58
N GLY A 384 -50.43 13.01 4.70
CA GLY A 384 -51.30 12.74 3.54
C GLY A 384 -51.03 11.43 2.81
N CYS A 385 -50.10 10.58 3.29
CA CYS A 385 -49.87 9.26 2.73
C CYS A 385 -50.84 8.23 3.32
N THR A 386 -51.26 7.27 2.49
CA THR A 386 -52.11 6.15 2.90
C THR A 386 -51.51 4.80 2.48
N ALA A 387 -51.86 3.75 3.20
CA ALA A 387 -51.48 2.36 2.91
C ALA A 387 -52.50 1.36 3.49
N ASP A 388 -52.36 0.08 3.17
CA ASP A 388 -53.16 -0.99 3.79
C ASP A 388 -52.68 -1.31 5.22
N LEU A 389 -51.40 -1.06 5.50
CA LEU A 389 -50.77 -1.21 6.80
C LEU A 389 -49.78 -0.07 7.03
N THR A 390 -49.86 0.59 8.18
CA THR A 390 -48.84 1.54 8.64
C THR A 390 -48.09 0.99 9.84
N ILE A 391 -46.77 1.10 9.86
CA ILE A 391 -45.91 0.73 10.99
C ILE A 391 -45.15 1.97 11.44
N LEU A 392 -45.35 2.39 12.68
CA LEU A 392 -44.55 3.41 13.32
C LEU A 392 -43.42 2.75 14.13
N ALA A 393 -42.21 2.89 13.62
CA ALA A 393 -41.00 2.26 14.13
C ALA A 393 -40.12 3.28 14.86
N ASN A 394 -39.21 2.80 15.73
CA ASN A 394 -38.18 3.60 16.40
C ASN A 394 -38.76 4.80 17.16
N THR A 395 -39.66 4.52 18.11
CA THR A 395 -40.45 5.57 18.76
C THR A 395 -39.86 6.09 20.06
N SER A 396 -38.57 5.83 20.34
CA SER A 396 -37.93 6.29 21.57
C SER A 396 -37.78 7.82 21.61
N SER A 397 -37.45 8.34 22.79
CA SER A 397 -37.11 9.75 22.99
C SER A 397 -35.83 10.19 22.27
N ILE A 398 -34.97 9.23 21.88
CA ILE A 398 -33.74 9.50 21.12
C ILE A 398 -34.05 9.55 19.63
N SER A 399 -34.83 8.59 19.13
CA SER A 399 -35.20 8.52 17.71
C SER A 399 -36.19 9.62 17.33
N TRP A 400 -37.19 9.88 18.16
CA TRP A 400 -38.09 11.02 17.97
C TRP A 400 -37.62 12.21 18.80
N ASP A 401 -36.52 12.85 18.39
CA ASP A 401 -35.94 13.99 19.10
C ASP A 401 -36.87 15.21 19.07
N LEU A 402 -37.35 15.61 20.26
CA LEU A 402 -38.26 16.75 20.45
C LEU A 402 -37.54 17.99 20.98
N ARG A 403 -36.20 18.00 20.98
CA ARG A 403 -35.42 19.19 21.32
C ARG A 403 -35.51 20.21 20.18
N VAL A 404 -35.46 21.49 20.55
CA VAL A 404 -35.42 22.56 19.57
C VAL A 404 -34.02 22.61 18.94
N PRO A 405 -33.90 22.61 17.59
CA PRO A 405 -32.60 22.73 16.94
C PRO A 405 -31.93 24.06 17.27
N LYS A 406 -30.61 24.01 17.52
CA LYS A 406 -29.79 25.22 17.75
C LYS A 406 -29.39 25.83 16.42
N MET A 407 -29.64 27.14 16.25
CA MET A 407 -29.10 27.90 15.13
C MET A 407 -27.81 28.60 15.56
N HIS A 408 -26.80 28.58 14.69
CA HIS A 408 -25.59 29.35 14.89
C HIS A 408 -25.93 30.85 14.86
N PHE A 409 -25.33 31.64 15.76
CA PHE A 409 -25.45 33.10 15.84
C PHE A 409 -26.81 33.69 16.29
N ILE A 410 -27.80 32.86 16.71
CA ILE A 410 -29.08 33.36 17.27
C ILE A 410 -29.36 32.65 18.60
N GLY A 411 -29.56 33.43 19.67
CA GLY A 411 -29.90 32.95 21.01
C GLY A 411 -31.37 32.59 21.19
N ASP A 412 -31.70 31.92 22.29
CA ASP A 412 -33.06 31.46 22.58
C ASP A 412 -34.06 32.62 22.77
N ILE A 413 -33.61 33.77 23.30
CA ILE A 413 -34.45 34.96 23.51
C ILE A 413 -34.86 35.58 22.18
N GLU A 414 -33.89 35.82 21.29
CA GLU A 414 -34.13 36.41 19.96
C GLU A 414 -35.04 35.51 19.12
N ARG A 415 -34.88 34.18 19.25
CA ARG A 415 -35.79 33.20 18.66
C ARG A 415 -37.22 33.35 19.15
N TYR A 416 -37.42 33.47 20.46
CA TYR A 416 -38.75 33.61 21.04
C TYR A 416 -39.44 34.91 20.60
N GLU A 417 -38.74 36.04 20.66
CA GLU A 417 -39.26 37.35 20.25
C GLU A 417 -39.68 37.38 18.77
N ASN A 418 -38.91 36.72 17.91
CA ASN A 418 -39.17 36.67 16.47
C ASN A 418 -40.08 35.50 16.03
N ASN A 419 -40.62 34.72 16.99
CA ASN A 419 -41.41 33.51 16.71
C ASN A 419 -40.69 32.47 15.80
N ILE A 420 -39.37 32.39 15.92
CA ILE A 420 -38.53 31.44 15.17
C ILE A 420 -38.23 30.24 16.08
N LEU A 421 -38.63 29.03 15.68
CA LEU A 421 -38.36 27.79 16.44
C LEU A 421 -38.82 27.85 17.90
N ARG A 422 -40.13 27.98 18.12
CA ARG A 422 -40.71 28.05 19.46
C ARG A 422 -40.34 26.81 20.31
N PRO A 423 -40.14 26.95 21.64
CA PRO A 423 -39.82 25.83 22.52
C PRO A 423 -40.84 24.68 22.50
N ASP A 424 -42.13 24.97 22.34
CA ASP A 424 -43.22 24.00 22.25
C ASP A 424 -43.42 23.44 20.84
N GLY A 425 -42.67 23.93 19.85
CA GLY A 425 -42.83 23.56 18.44
C GLY A 425 -42.67 22.06 18.19
N PRO A 426 -41.52 21.45 18.49
CA PRO A 426 -41.27 20.04 18.18
C PRO A 426 -42.32 19.08 18.75
N ILE A 427 -42.72 19.26 20.01
CA ILE A 427 -43.76 18.42 20.65
C ILE A 427 -45.13 18.61 19.99
N ARG A 428 -45.51 19.83 19.59
CA ARG A 428 -46.77 20.10 18.89
C ARG A 428 -46.78 19.50 17.48
N ASN A 429 -45.65 19.57 16.77
CA ASN A 429 -45.49 18.91 15.48
C ASN A 429 -45.58 17.38 15.61
N ALA A 430 -44.91 16.80 16.61
CA ALA A 430 -44.92 15.37 16.84
C ALA A 430 -46.32 14.84 17.18
N ARG A 431 -47.08 15.55 18.03
CA ARG A 431 -48.49 15.22 18.32
C ARG A 431 -49.37 15.31 17.07
N HIS A 432 -49.18 16.34 16.25
CA HIS A 432 -49.89 16.48 14.98
C HIS A 432 -49.60 15.31 14.03
N ASN A 433 -48.32 14.97 13.84
CA ASN A 433 -47.90 13.86 13.00
C ASN A 433 -48.45 12.53 13.53
N LEU A 434 -48.42 12.28 14.84
CA LEU A 434 -48.98 11.07 15.43
C LEU A 434 -50.48 10.90 15.11
N GLU A 435 -51.29 11.96 15.23
CA GLU A 435 -52.72 11.90 14.90
C GLU A 435 -52.97 11.56 13.43
N HIS A 436 -52.12 12.01 12.52
CA HIS A 436 -52.17 11.62 11.11
C HIS A 436 -51.75 10.18 10.87
N ILE A 437 -50.67 9.74 11.52
CA ILE A 437 -50.14 8.38 11.41
C ILE A 437 -51.19 7.35 11.84
N LEU A 438 -51.87 7.60 12.96
CA LEU A 438 -52.95 6.75 13.47
C LEU A 438 -54.13 6.64 12.48
N LYS A 439 -54.30 7.62 11.60
CA LYS A 439 -55.38 7.68 10.60
C LYS A 439 -54.95 7.26 9.19
N SER A 440 -53.67 6.91 8.99
CA SER A 440 -53.08 6.69 7.66
C SER A 440 -53.44 5.35 7.00
N ALA A 441 -53.85 4.34 7.78
CA ALA A 441 -54.18 3.01 7.27
C ALA A 441 -55.31 2.36 8.09
N PRO A 442 -56.05 1.39 7.52
CA PRO A 442 -57.05 0.62 8.26
C PRO A 442 -56.47 -0.12 9.47
N ARG A 443 -55.21 -0.57 9.36
CA ARG A 443 -54.43 -1.15 10.46
C ARG A 443 -53.13 -0.37 10.67
N VAL A 444 -52.86 0.02 11.91
CA VAL A 444 -51.65 0.75 12.30
C VAL A 444 -50.96 0.00 13.44
N ILE A 445 -49.66 -0.25 13.30
CA ILE A 445 -48.84 -0.90 14.33
C ILE A 445 -47.86 0.11 14.91
N ILE A 446 -47.82 0.24 16.23
CA ILE A 446 -46.84 1.05 16.95
C ILE A 446 -45.87 0.13 17.69
N LEU A 447 -44.58 0.25 17.35
CA LEU A 447 -43.50 -0.49 17.99
C LEU A 447 -42.94 0.32 19.16
N ASP A 448 -43.31 -0.06 20.38
CA ASP A 448 -43.08 0.71 21.59
C ASP A 448 -41.89 0.17 22.39
N SER A 449 -40.91 1.04 22.68
CA SER A 449 -39.70 0.74 23.45
C SER A 449 -39.86 0.95 24.98
N SER A 450 -41.08 0.87 25.52
CA SER A 450 -41.38 1.06 26.96
C SER A 450 -40.57 0.20 27.93
N PHE A 451 -40.10 -0.98 27.51
CA PHE A 451 -39.24 -1.84 28.34
C PHE A 451 -37.74 -1.54 28.20
N ASP A 452 -37.32 -0.64 27.31
CA ASP A 452 -35.93 -0.24 27.15
C ASP A 452 -35.61 0.96 28.06
N ASP A 453 -35.07 0.70 29.24
CA ASP A 453 -34.66 1.76 30.19
C ASP A 453 -33.67 2.76 29.59
N SER A 454 -32.90 2.34 28.59
CA SER A 454 -31.91 3.19 27.91
C SER A 454 -32.55 4.12 26.87
N ASN A 455 -33.63 3.67 26.22
CA ASN A 455 -34.31 4.37 25.13
C ASN A 455 -35.84 4.34 25.34
N PRO A 456 -36.36 5.01 26.37
CA PRO A 456 -37.77 4.99 26.67
C PRO A 456 -38.59 5.66 25.56
N PRO A 457 -39.90 5.36 25.42
CA PRO A 457 -40.75 5.92 24.39
C PRO A 457 -40.82 7.44 24.50
N SER A 458 -40.87 8.09 23.34
CA SER A 458 -41.06 9.54 23.21
C SER A 458 -42.39 10.00 23.82
N THR A 459 -42.43 11.27 24.20
CA THR A 459 -43.58 11.88 24.89
C THR A 459 -44.93 11.67 24.16
N PRO A 460 -45.05 11.85 22.83
CA PRO A 460 -46.32 11.63 22.11
C PRO A 460 -46.86 10.21 22.25
N ILE A 461 -45.99 9.19 22.16
CA ILE A 461 -46.39 7.79 22.32
C ILE A 461 -46.82 7.50 23.75
N ARG A 462 -46.07 8.01 24.73
CA ARG A 462 -46.42 7.85 26.15
C ARG A 462 -47.77 8.48 26.49
N GLU A 463 -48.02 9.70 26.01
CA GLU A 463 -49.30 10.41 26.18
C GLU A 463 -50.45 9.63 25.55
N TRP A 464 -50.25 9.13 24.33
CA TRP A 464 -51.24 8.34 23.61
C TRP A 464 -51.55 7.01 24.29
N ALA A 465 -50.53 6.27 24.73
CA ALA A 465 -50.69 4.98 25.41
C ALA A 465 -51.47 5.12 26.73
N ILE A 466 -51.15 6.13 27.54
CA ILE A 466 -51.86 6.41 28.80
C ILE A 466 -53.32 6.81 28.54
N SER A 467 -53.57 7.65 27.52
CA SER A 467 -54.91 8.18 27.24
C SER A 467 -55.90 7.10 26.75
N ASN A 468 -55.40 6.01 26.19
CA ASN A 468 -56.22 4.93 25.61
C ASN A 468 -56.29 3.66 26.48
N ASN A 469 -55.71 3.66 27.69
CA ASN A 469 -55.69 2.50 28.61
C ASN A 469 -55.29 1.18 27.94
N LEU A 470 -54.24 1.19 27.11
CA LEU A 470 -53.82 0.01 26.34
C LEU A 470 -52.92 -0.92 27.17
N ASP A 471 -53.28 -2.20 27.24
CA ASP A 471 -52.55 -3.25 27.95
C ASP A 471 -51.14 -3.52 27.37
N GLU A 472 -50.20 -3.94 28.22
CA GLU A 472 -48.79 -4.24 27.86
C GLU A 472 -48.56 -5.70 27.41
N SER A 473 -49.61 -6.41 26.97
CA SER A 473 -49.59 -7.88 26.83
C SER A 473 -48.89 -8.40 25.57
N ASN A 474 -48.77 -7.60 24.51
CA ASN A 474 -48.20 -8.02 23.23
C ASN A 474 -46.71 -7.71 23.14
N ILE A 475 -45.86 -8.62 23.62
CA ILE A 475 -44.39 -8.51 23.56
C ILE A 475 -43.87 -9.18 22.29
N PHE A 476 -42.98 -8.50 21.57
CA PHE A 476 -42.28 -9.09 20.44
C PHE A 476 -41.18 -10.04 20.91
N GLU A 477 -41.35 -11.34 20.70
CA GLU A 477 -40.33 -12.35 20.93
C GLU A 477 -39.48 -12.55 19.67
N SER A 478 -38.20 -12.16 19.72
CA SER A 478 -37.25 -12.39 18.64
C SER A 478 -36.87 -13.87 18.57
N ILE A 479 -37.17 -14.54 17.43
CA ILE A 479 -36.72 -15.92 17.14
C ILE A 479 -35.36 -15.90 16.44
N ILE A 480 -35.07 -14.80 15.72
CA ILE A 480 -33.86 -14.60 14.93
C ILE A 480 -33.45 -13.16 15.19
N ASP A 481 -32.38 -12.92 15.93
CA ASP A 481 -31.90 -11.56 16.18
C ASP A 481 -31.38 -10.95 14.87
N TYR A 482 -32.25 -10.29 14.10
CA TYR A 482 -31.90 -9.63 12.83
C TYR A 482 -31.12 -8.33 13.07
N SER A 483 -30.97 -7.91 14.33
CA SER A 483 -29.98 -6.87 14.71
C SER A 483 -28.55 -7.36 14.46
N LEU A 484 -28.34 -8.68 14.45
CA LEU A 484 -27.11 -9.28 13.98
C LEU A 484 -27.09 -9.13 12.46
N SER A 485 -26.31 -8.15 12.02
CA SER A 485 -25.88 -8.10 10.62
C SER A 485 -25.43 -9.51 10.16
N PRO A 486 -25.56 -9.87 8.86
CA PRO A 486 -25.05 -11.15 8.37
C PRO A 486 -23.61 -11.45 8.82
N ARG A 487 -22.81 -10.38 8.98
CA ARG A 487 -21.46 -10.41 9.57
C ARG A 487 -21.44 -10.85 11.04
N GLN A 488 -22.34 -10.35 11.86
CA GLN A 488 -22.48 -10.74 13.27
C GLN A 488 -23.00 -12.17 13.45
N ALA A 489 -23.98 -12.61 12.66
CA ALA A 489 -24.44 -14.00 12.67
C ALA A 489 -23.30 -14.97 12.30
N GLN A 490 -22.54 -14.63 11.24
CA GLN A 490 -21.33 -15.36 10.86
C GLN A 490 -20.24 -15.32 11.94
N ARG A 491 -20.08 -14.20 12.65
CA ARG A 491 -19.15 -14.09 13.79
C ARG A 491 -19.52 -15.05 14.90
N ILE A 492 -20.80 -15.16 15.26
CA ILE A 492 -21.29 -16.07 16.31
C ILE A 492 -21.09 -17.53 15.88
N ASP A 493 -21.44 -17.87 14.63
CA ASP A 493 -21.17 -19.21 14.11
C ASP A 493 -19.66 -19.53 14.10
N GLY A 494 -18.81 -18.54 13.79
CA GLY A 494 -17.36 -18.67 13.91
C GLY A 494 -16.87 -18.92 15.35
N LEU A 495 -17.44 -18.22 16.34
CA LEU A 495 -17.14 -18.44 17.76
C LEU A 495 -17.57 -19.84 18.20
N ARG A 496 -18.77 -20.29 17.80
CA ARG A 496 -19.24 -21.66 18.07
C ARG A 496 -18.29 -22.72 17.51
N LEU A 497 -17.85 -22.56 16.27
CA LEU A 497 -16.87 -23.46 15.67
C LEU A 497 -15.53 -23.44 16.43
N SER A 498 -15.09 -22.27 16.90
CA SER A 498 -13.89 -22.14 17.75
C SER A 498 -14.02 -22.89 19.08
N ASP A 499 -15.23 -22.91 19.66
CA ASP A 499 -15.54 -23.61 20.91
C ASP A 499 -15.93 -25.09 20.69
N ASN A 500 -15.70 -25.62 19.49
CA ASN A 500 -16.05 -26.99 19.08
C ASN A 500 -17.55 -27.30 19.21
N GLN A 501 -18.40 -26.29 19.02
CA GLN A 501 -19.85 -26.39 18.98
C GLN A 501 -20.37 -26.39 17.53
N LYS A 502 -21.58 -26.92 17.33
CA LYS A 502 -22.23 -26.96 16.02
C LYS A 502 -22.68 -25.55 15.60
N SER A 503 -22.25 -25.08 14.42
CA SER A 503 -22.76 -23.85 13.82
C SER A 503 -24.19 -24.04 13.31
N LEU A 504 -24.97 -22.94 13.27
CA LEU A 504 -26.32 -22.95 12.69
C LEU A 504 -26.25 -22.97 11.17
N HIS A 505 -25.30 -22.21 10.61
CA HIS A 505 -25.05 -22.16 9.17
C HIS A 505 -23.68 -22.77 8.85
N PRO A 506 -23.53 -23.43 7.69
CA PRO A 506 -22.22 -23.83 7.22
C PRO A 506 -21.35 -22.60 6.93
N PRO A 507 -20.03 -22.69 7.12
CA PRO A 507 -19.12 -21.61 6.71
C PRO A 507 -19.24 -21.41 5.19
N ILE A 508 -19.17 -20.14 4.74
CA ILE A 508 -19.18 -19.80 3.30
C ILE A 508 -18.11 -20.59 2.54
N ASN A 509 -16.95 -20.78 3.17
CA ASN A 509 -15.87 -21.61 2.67
C ASN A 509 -15.41 -22.56 3.79
N SER A 510 -15.63 -23.86 3.63
CA SER A 510 -15.13 -24.86 4.58
C SER A 510 -13.61 -24.83 4.74
N ASN A 511 -12.88 -24.42 3.70
CA ASN A 511 -11.42 -24.36 3.72
C ASN A 511 -10.89 -23.17 4.55
N SER A 512 -11.71 -22.15 4.81
CA SER A 512 -11.28 -20.98 5.60
C SER A 512 -11.33 -21.22 7.11
N VAL A 513 -12.01 -22.28 7.57
CA VAL A 513 -12.17 -22.58 9.01
C VAL A 513 -10.81 -22.75 9.71
N THR A 514 -9.81 -23.26 9.01
CA THR A 514 -8.48 -23.50 9.56
C THR A 514 -7.59 -22.25 9.62
N ILE A 515 -7.97 -21.14 8.96
CA ILE A 515 -7.12 -19.92 8.86
C ILE A 515 -6.78 -19.37 10.24
N SER A 516 -7.77 -19.30 11.14
CA SER A 516 -7.56 -18.79 12.51
C SER A 516 -6.59 -19.66 13.34
N LEU A 517 -6.38 -20.92 12.93
CA LEU A 517 -5.47 -21.85 13.61
C LEU A 517 -4.05 -21.81 13.04
N ASP A 518 -3.82 -21.23 11.86
CA ASP A 518 -2.54 -21.27 11.17
C ASP A 518 -1.40 -20.69 12.01
N LEU A 519 -1.64 -19.53 12.62
CA LEU A 519 -0.67 -18.89 13.51
C LEU A 519 -0.36 -19.78 14.71
N ILE A 520 -1.39 -20.32 15.37
CA ILE A 520 -1.23 -21.15 16.58
C ILE A 520 -0.47 -22.44 16.24
N LEU A 521 -0.81 -23.10 15.14
CA LEU A 521 -0.15 -24.31 14.66
C LEU A 521 1.32 -24.03 14.29
N GLN A 522 1.60 -22.91 13.63
CA GLN A 522 2.96 -22.52 13.31
C GLN A 522 3.79 -22.24 14.59
N ARG A 523 3.22 -21.53 15.57
CA ARG A 523 3.90 -21.26 16.86
C ARG A 523 4.12 -22.52 17.67
N ASP A 524 3.20 -23.48 17.64
CA ASP A 524 3.37 -24.79 18.27
C ASP A 524 4.51 -25.59 17.61
N ARG A 525 4.63 -25.59 16.28
CA ARG A 525 5.75 -26.23 15.57
C ARG A 525 7.10 -25.65 15.96
N GLU A 526 7.20 -24.33 16.05
CA GLU A 526 8.42 -23.64 16.49
C GLU A 526 8.82 -23.99 17.93
N ARG A 527 7.84 -24.07 18.84
CA ARG A 527 8.09 -24.47 20.24
C ARG A 527 8.55 -25.92 20.37
N ARG A 528 8.12 -26.80 19.46
CA ARG A 528 8.49 -28.22 19.42
C ARG A 528 9.80 -28.50 18.67
N GLN A 529 10.43 -27.48 18.09
CA GLN A 529 11.69 -27.65 17.41
C GLN A 529 12.74 -28.24 18.37
N PRO A 530 13.44 -29.34 18.00
CA PRO A 530 14.40 -29.99 18.87
C PRO A 530 15.62 -29.09 19.11
N GLN A 531 16.05 -29.01 20.37
CA GLN A 531 17.15 -28.12 20.78
C GLN A 531 18.31 -28.82 21.47
N LEU A 532 18.20 -30.10 21.84
CA LEU A 532 19.22 -30.80 22.63
C LEU A 532 20.23 -31.50 21.72
N ALA A 533 21.50 -31.43 22.10
CA ALA A 533 22.60 -32.06 21.37
C ALA A 533 22.73 -33.56 21.66
N SER A 534 23.28 -34.31 20.70
CA SER A 534 23.88 -35.64 20.93
C SER A 534 25.26 -35.53 21.60
N ALA A 535 25.90 -36.69 21.85
CA ALA A 535 27.20 -36.78 22.53
C ALA A 535 28.34 -36.00 21.84
N ASP A 536 28.24 -35.79 20.53
CA ASP A 536 29.18 -35.00 19.73
C ASP A 536 28.95 -33.49 19.82
N GLY A 537 27.90 -33.04 20.53
CA GLY A 537 27.61 -31.63 20.78
C GLY A 537 26.71 -30.94 19.74
N TYR A 538 26.15 -31.68 18.78
CA TYR A 538 25.32 -31.14 17.69
C TYR A 538 23.94 -31.80 17.63
N LEU A 539 23.01 -31.25 16.85
CA LEU A 539 21.68 -31.85 16.69
C LEU A 539 21.79 -33.22 15.96
N PRO A 540 21.04 -34.25 16.37
CA PRO A 540 20.93 -35.51 15.61
C PRO A 540 20.36 -35.29 14.20
N ASP A 541 20.82 -36.07 13.21
CA ASP A 541 20.38 -35.91 11.81
C ASP A 541 18.91 -36.29 11.58
N GLU A 542 18.39 -37.24 12.37
CA GLU A 542 16.97 -37.61 12.41
C GLU A 542 16.03 -36.43 12.69
N ASN A 543 16.53 -35.37 13.33
CA ASN A 543 15.77 -34.18 13.70
C ASN A 543 15.78 -33.07 12.64
N ARG A 544 16.50 -33.22 11.51
CA ARG A 544 16.62 -32.19 10.46
C ARG A 544 15.28 -31.71 9.92
N ASN A 545 14.35 -32.64 9.66
CA ASN A 545 13.01 -32.35 9.12
C ASN A 545 12.04 -31.75 10.16
N SER A 546 12.52 -31.48 11.38
CA SER A 546 11.80 -30.78 12.44
C SER A 546 12.37 -29.39 12.73
N VAL A 547 13.38 -28.95 11.97
CA VAL A 547 13.98 -27.61 12.09
C VAL A 547 13.30 -26.64 11.12
N PHE A 548 12.86 -25.50 11.65
CA PHE A 548 12.15 -24.46 10.92
C PHE A 548 12.89 -23.13 10.93
N SER A 549 13.71 -22.92 11.95
CA SER A 549 14.49 -21.71 12.13
C SER A 549 15.82 -22.03 12.78
N PHE A 550 16.79 -21.13 12.63
CA PHE A 550 18.03 -21.17 13.38
C PHE A 550 18.47 -19.75 13.70
N ASP A 551 19.17 -19.59 14.82
CA ASP A 551 19.77 -18.30 15.17
C ASP A 551 21.04 -18.11 14.35
N MET A 552 21.07 -17.08 13.49
CA MET A 552 22.20 -16.73 12.64
C MET A 552 23.50 -16.56 13.44
N LYS A 553 23.40 -16.07 14.69
CA LYS A 553 24.56 -15.91 15.59
C LYS A 553 25.22 -17.24 15.91
N ASN A 554 24.54 -18.38 15.75
CA ASN A 554 25.14 -19.69 15.96
C ASN A 554 26.24 -20.01 14.94
N MET A 555 26.26 -19.39 13.76
CA MET A 555 27.36 -19.62 12.80
C MET A 555 28.67 -18.95 13.23
N THR A 556 28.60 -17.88 14.05
CA THR A 556 29.76 -17.13 14.55
C THR A 556 30.16 -17.50 15.98
N ARG A 557 29.42 -18.39 16.65
CA ARG A 557 29.77 -18.89 17.99
C ARG A 557 31.08 -19.67 17.97
N LYS A 558 31.88 -19.53 19.03
CA LYS A 558 33.07 -20.34 19.24
C LYS A 558 32.69 -21.74 19.74
N THR A 559 33.17 -22.77 19.06
CA THR A 559 33.06 -24.14 19.55
C THR A 559 33.95 -24.31 20.80
N PRO A 560 33.44 -24.87 21.92
CA PRO A 560 34.25 -25.13 23.11
C PRO A 560 35.40 -26.08 22.81
N LYS A 561 36.53 -25.94 23.51
CA LYS A 561 37.72 -26.80 23.31
C LYS A 561 37.47 -28.30 23.56
N THR A 562 36.40 -28.65 24.24
CA THR A 562 36.00 -30.02 24.58
C THR A 562 35.21 -30.70 23.46
N LEU A 563 34.72 -29.94 22.48
CA LEU A 563 33.98 -30.42 21.33
C LEU A 563 34.78 -30.19 20.06
N LEU A 564 34.64 -31.09 19.09
CA LEU A 564 35.22 -30.90 17.76
C LEU A 564 34.46 -29.79 17.03
N SER A 565 35.17 -28.89 16.36
CA SER A 565 34.53 -27.88 15.50
C SER A 565 33.78 -28.54 14.35
N PRO A 566 32.81 -27.86 13.70
CA PRO A 566 32.06 -28.45 12.59
C PRO A 566 32.97 -29.11 11.55
N ARG A 567 34.02 -28.42 11.11
CA ARG A 567 34.99 -28.94 10.14
C ARG A 567 35.67 -30.26 10.53
N LYS A 568 35.87 -30.51 11.83
CA LYS A 568 36.57 -31.71 12.35
C LYS A 568 35.62 -32.77 12.91
N ASN A 569 34.32 -32.51 12.93
CA ASN A 569 33.34 -33.46 13.45
C ASN A 569 33.21 -34.68 12.51
N ILE A 570 32.88 -35.85 13.05
CA ILE A 570 32.64 -37.06 12.27
C ILE A 570 31.49 -36.83 11.27
N ARG A 571 30.42 -36.21 11.73
CA ARG A 571 29.27 -35.79 10.94
C ARG A 571 29.54 -34.38 10.38
N TRP A 572 29.26 -34.18 9.10
CA TRP A 572 29.30 -32.87 8.47
C TRP A 572 28.35 -32.89 7.27
N PRO A 573 27.53 -31.84 7.03
CA PRO A 573 27.39 -30.62 7.83
C PRO A 573 26.67 -30.87 9.17
N VAL A 574 26.92 -30.05 10.19
CA VAL A 574 26.29 -30.18 11.52
C VAL A 574 25.39 -29.00 11.88
N LEU A 575 24.37 -29.26 12.69
CA LEU A 575 23.39 -28.28 13.17
C LEU A 575 23.63 -27.91 14.64
N SER A 576 23.53 -26.62 14.96
CA SER A 576 23.67 -26.14 16.34
C SER A 576 22.63 -26.75 17.26
N ALA A 577 23.05 -27.15 18.46
CA ALA A 577 22.17 -27.59 19.54
C ALA A 577 22.69 -27.12 20.91
N ILE A 578 21.83 -27.15 21.92
CA ILE A 578 22.15 -26.90 23.32
C ILE A 578 22.89 -28.12 23.87
N THR A 579 24.12 -27.91 24.31
CA THR A 579 24.96 -28.88 24.98
C THR A 579 25.46 -28.30 26.31
N ILE A 580 26.02 -29.15 27.17
CA ILE A 580 26.58 -28.75 28.46
C ILE A 580 28.09 -28.74 28.33
N ASP A 581 28.73 -27.61 28.62
CA ASP A 581 30.19 -27.54 28.66
C ASP A 581 30.69 -28.41 29.84
N PRO A 582 31.44 -29.50 29.56
CA PRO A 582 31.85 -30.42 30.61
C PRO A 582 32.86 -29.81 31.59
N LYS A 583 33.45 -28.64 31.30
CA LYS A 583 34.39 -27.97 32.21
C LYS A 583 33.73 -27.09 33.27
N ASN A 584 32.56 -26.49 32.98
CA ASN A 584 31.92 -25.52 33.87
C ASN A 584 30.42 -25.77 34.09
N GLY A 585 29.85 -26.82 33.49
CA GLY A 585 28.45 -27.21 33.64
C GLY A 585 27.45 -26.24 32.99
N ARG A 586 27.90 -25.24 32.22
CA ARG A 586 27.03 -24.24 31.62
C ARG A 586 26.40 -24.76 30.33
N LYS A 587 25.13 -24.43 30.12
CA LYS A 587 24.45 -24.63 28.83
C LYS A 587 25.04 -23.69 27.79
N ILE A 588 25.43 -24.25 26.67
CA ILE A 588 26.03 -23.55 25.54
C ILE A 588 25.37 -24.04 24.25
N LYS A 589 25.32 -23.19 23.22
CA LYS A 589 24.92 -23.63 21.88
C LYS A 589 26.16 -23.84 21.03
N SER A 590 26.25 -24.99 20.37
CA SER A 590 27.32 -25.28 19.42
C SER A 590 27.24 -24.41 18.17
N GLN A 591 28.35 -24.32 17.46
CA GLN A 591 28.42 -23.62 16.17
C GLN A 591 27.61 -24.35 15.10
N THR A 592 27.20 -23.72 14.01
CA THR A 592 26.48 -24.40 12.91
C THR A 592 26.96 -23.95 11.55
N ILE A 593 26.66 -24.75 10.55
CA ILE A 593 26.71 -24.37 9.14
C ILE A 593 25.29 -23.92 8.73
N ASP A 594 25.15 -23.18 7.63
CA ASP A 594 23.84 -22.73 7.15
C ASP A 594 22.96 -23.96 6.84
N PRO A 595 21.88 -24.18 7.61
CA PRO A 595 21.07 -25.39 7.50
C PRO A 595 19.98 -25.27 6.43
N ARG A 596 19.89 -24.11 5.77
CA ARG A 596 18.85 -23.80 4.80
C ARG A 596 19.21 -24.36 3.41
N PRO A 597 18.21 -24.59 2.55
CA PRO A 597 16.77 -24.43 2.81
C PRO A 597 16.20 -25.55 3.71
N PHE A 598 15.22 -25.21 4.56
CA PHE A 598 14.58 -26.19 5.45
C PHE A 598 13.57 -27.08 4.73
N THR A 599 13.49 -28.35 5.13
CA THR A 599 12.58 -29.39 4.60
C THR A 599 11.61 -29.91 5.67
N PRO A 600 10.81 -29.04 6.30
CA PRO A 600 9.95 -29.47 7.40
C PRO A 600 8.81 -30.41 6.99
N THR A 601 8.50 -31.37 7.84
CA THR A 601 7.41 -32.35 7.61
C THR A 601 6.02 -31.71 7.69
N SER A 602 5.11 -31.97 6.77
CA SER A 602 3.74 -31.43 6.78
C SER A 602 2.92 -31.87 8.00
N LEU A 603 1.80 -31.18 8.30
CA LEU A 603 0.91 -31.53 9.41
C LEU A 603 -0.08 -32.65 9.04
N GLY A 604 -0.25 -32.95 7.76
CA GLY A 604 -1.22 -33.91 7.24
C GLY A 604 -2.63 -33.33 7.07
N ILE A 605 -2.82 -32.05 7.36
CA ILE A 605 -4.10 -31.35 7.20
C ILE A 605 -4.12 -30.70 5.82
N ASN A 606 -4.76 -31.36 4.85
CA ASN A 606 -4.72 -31.00 3.42
C ASN A 606 -4.87 -29.48 3.15
N VAL A 607 -5.90 -28.85 3.72
CA VAL A 607 -6.18 -27.42 3.48
C VAL A 607 -5.12 -26.51 4.09
N ASN A 608 -4.67 -26.79 5.32
CA ASN A 608 -3.64 -26.01 5.99
C ASN A 608 -2.28 -26.20 5.30
N ASP A 609 -1.91 -27.44 4.96
CA ASP A 609 -0.67 -27.78 4.27
C ASP A 609 -0.61 -27.13 2.88
N SER A 610 -1.72 -27.13 2.15
CA SER A 610 -1.84 -26.45 0.85
C SER A 610 -1.68 -24.94 1.00
N ARG A 611 -2.40 -24.33 1.96
CA ARG A 611 -2.33 -22.89 2.19
C ARG A 611 -0.94 -22.48 2.67
N ASN A 612 -0.27 -23.29 3.48
CA ASN A 612 1.04 -22.97 4.04
C ASN A 612 2.23 -23.54 3.25
N GLY A 613 2.03 -23.90 1.98
CA GLY A 613 3.15 -24.18 1.10
C GLY A 613 3.90 -25.48 1.36
N PHE A 614 3.29 -26.39 2.13
CA PHE A 614 3.80 -27.74 2.37
C PHE A 614 3.41 -28.72 1.24
N LYS A 615 2.48 -28.31 0.38
CA LYS A 615 2.18 -29.00 -0.88
C LYS A 615 2.88 -28.34 -2.05
N GLN A 616 3.21 -29.18 -3.03
CA GLN A 616 3.83 -28.76 -4.28
C GLN A 616 2.89 -27.83 -5.06
N LEU A 617 3.40 -26.66 -5.47
CA LEU A 617 2.75 -25.88 -6.52
C LEU A 617 3.18 -26.39 -7.89
N GLU A 618 2.22 -26.49 -8.79
CA GLU A 618 2.47 -26.84 -10.19
C GLU A 618 2.94 -25.61 -10.99
N ASN A 619 3.68 -25.84 -12.08
CA ASN A 619 4.05 -24.83 -13.08
C ASN A 619 5.01 -23.70 -12.62
N LEU A 620 5.83 -23.93 -11.59
CA LEU A 620 6.95 -23.05 -11.27
C LEU A 620 8.23 -23.55 -11.94
N ASN A 621 8.78 -22.76 -12.86
CA ASN A 621 10.08 -23.05 -13.47
C ASN A 621 10.89 -21.77 -13.64
N PHE A 622 11.97 -21.66 -12.90
CA PHE A 622 12.91 -20.55 -12.96
C PHE A 622 14.23 -21.03 -13.56
N SER A 623 14.48 -20.64 -14.81
CA SER A 623 15.74 -20.92 -15.51
C SER A 623 16.87 -19.99 -15.06
N THR A 624 16.53 -18.73 -14.72
CA THR A 624 17.50 -17.68 -14.41
C THR A 624 17.34 -17.15 -12.98
N TRP A 625 18.48 -17.05 -12.30
CA TRP A 625 18.60 -16.63 -10.92
C TRP A 625 19.52 -15.41 -10.77
N SER A 626 19.31 -14.66 -9.71
CA SER A 626 20.28 -13.69 -9.20
C SER A 626 20.54 -13.97 -7.73
N PRO A 627 21.68 -13.55 -7.15
CA PRO A 627 21.94 -13.77 -5.73
C PRO A 627 20.85 -13.17 -4.85
N THR A 628 20.32 -12.00 -5.21
CA THR A 628 19.23 -11.36 -4.47
C THR A 628 17.91 -12.12 -4.57
N ARG A 629 17.61 -12.75 -5.71
CA ARG A 629 16.45 -13.64 -5.88
C ARG A 629 16.60 -14.88 -5.01
N LEU A 630 17.75 -15.56 -5.10
CA LEU A 630 18.05 -16.73 -4.27
C LEU A 630 17.97 -16.39 -2.78
N GLN A 631 18.51 -15.24 -2.37
CA GLN A 631 18.46 -14.80 -0.97
C GLN A 631 17.03 -14.60 -0.46
N LYS A 632 16.12 -14.01 -1.26
CA LYS A 632 14.71 -13.86 -0.87
C LYS A 632 14.05 -15.23 -0.64
N TRP A 633 14.28 -16.20 -1.54
CA TRP A 633 13.77 -17.57 -1.41
C TRP A 633 14.41 -18.31 -0.23
N LEU A 634 15.72 -18.16 -0.01
CA LEU A 634 16.46 -18.77 1.10
C LEU A 634 15.97 -18.27 2.46
N ARG A 635 15.73 -16.95 2.60
CA ARG A 635 15.22 -16.35 3.84
C ARG A 635 13.81 -16.81 4.15
N CYS A 636 12.91 -16.78 3.17
CA CYS A 636 11.54 -17.26 3.32
C CYS A 636 10.94 -17.59 1.95
N PRO A 637 10.72 -18.89 1.63
CA PRO A 637 10.14 -19.31 0.35
C PRO A 637 8.80 -18.64 0.03
N ARG A 638 7.93 -18.45 1.04
CA ARG A 638 6.67 -17.69 0.89
C ARG A 638 6.91 -16.26 0.41
N SER A 639 7.86 -15.55 1.02
CA SER A 639 8.21 -14.19 0.62
C SER A 639 8.85 -14.17 -0.78
N GLY A 640 9.69 -15.16 -1.09
CA GLY A 640 10.27 -15.35 -2.42
C GLY A 640 9.20 -15.50 -3.50
N TRP A 641 8.21 -16.35 -3.26
CA TRP A 641 7.09 -16.58 -4.18
C TRP A 641 6.19 -15.35 -4.35
N LEU A 642 5.70 -14.76 -3.26
CA LEU A 642 4.81 -13.59 -3.32
C LEU A 642 5.48 -12.39 -4.03
N ASN A 643 6.72 -12.07 -3.66
CA ASN A 643 7.43 -10.93 -4.23
C ASN A 643 7.93 -11.17 -5.66
N ARG A 644 8.52 -12.35 -5.95
CA ARG A 644 9.23 -12.57 -7.22
C ARG A 644 8.40 -13.28 -8.27
N SER A 645 7.43 -14.09 -7.88
CA SER A 645 6.54 -14.78 -8.82
C SER A 645 5.25 -14.01 -9.03
N LEU A 646 4.65 -13.50 -7.96
CA LEU A 646 3.37 -12.78 -8.04
C LEU A 646 3.50 -11.25 -8.05
N LYS A 647 4.71 -10.71 -7.84
CA LYS A 647 5.00 -9.26 -7.78
C LYS A 647 4.10 -8.51 -6.78
N ILE A 648 3.80 -9.17 -5.65
CA ILE A 648 3.04 -8.58 -4.55
C ILE A 648 4.04 -7.99 -3.57
N GLU A 649 4.01 -6.67 -3.36
CA GLU A 649 4.82 -5.96 -2.37
C GLU A 649 3.95 -4.90 -1.66
N LEU A 650 4.34 -4.46 -0.47
CA LEU A 650 3.69 -3.37 0.25
C LEU A 650 3.82 -2.06 -0.52
N GLU A 651 2.81 -1.21 -0.42
CA GLU A 651 2.88 0.14 -0.95
C GLU A 651 3.95 0.93 -0.18
N ASP A 652 5.00 1.33 -0.90
CA ASP A 652 6.04 2.20 -0.37
C ASP A 652 5.51 3.63 -0.26
N SER A 653 5.48 4.17 0.96
CA SER A 653 5.30 5.61 1.21
C SER A 653 6.65 6.31 1.25
N GLN A 654 6.73 7.51 0.66
CA GLN A 654 7.92 8.35 0.81
C GLN A 654 7.94 8.96 2.21
N LYS A 655 9.09 8.82 2.88
CA LYS A 655 9.36 9.48 4.15
C LYS A 655 10.11 10.79 3.87
N GLU A 656 9.98 11.74 4.80
CA GLU A 656 10.76 12.99 4.76
C GLU A 656 12.26 12.73 4.79
N ASP A 657 12.71 11.68 5.49
CA ASP A 657 14.11 11.26 5.49
C ASP A 657 14.51 10.57 4.18
N LEU A 658 15.74 10.84 3.71
CA LEU A 658 16.33 10.12 2.58
C LEU A 658 16.37 8.61 2.86
N ASP A 659 15.85 7.83 1.93
CA ASP A 659 15.89 6.37 1.99
C ASP A 659 17.33 5.85 2.09
N ALA A 660 17.56 4.91 3.00
CA ALA A 660 18.89 4.36 3.26
C ALA A 660 19.50 3.66 2.02
N ARG A 661 18.66 3.20 1.07
CA ARG A 661 19.16 2.61 -0.19
C ARG A 661 19.67 3.69 -1.12
N THR A 662 18.93 4.79 -1.31
CA THR A 662 19.39 5.96 -2.07
C THR A 662 20.72 6.47 -1.53
N HIS A 663 20.87 6.47 -0.21
CA HIS A 663 22.14 6.80 0.44
C HIS A 663 23.28 5.85 0.07
N GLY A 664 23.03 4.53 0.12
CA GLY A 664 24.03 3.52 -0.22
C GLY A 664 24.44 3.57 -1.69
N ASP A 665 23.46 3.67 -2.59
CA ASP A 665 23.69 3.76 -4.03
C ASP A 665 24.58 4.98 -4.38
N LEU A 666 24.39 6.10 -3.70
CA LEU A 666 25.22 7.30 -3.88
C LEU A 666 26.70 7.04 -3.51
N PHE A 667 26.95 6.43 -2.35
CA PHE A 667 28.31 6.11 -1.92
C PHE A 667 29.00 5.08 -2.82
N HIS A 668 28.26 4.06 -3.28
CA HIS A 668 28.76 3.08 -4.23
C HIS A 668 29.23 3.76 -5.52
N LYS A 669 28.41 4.65 -6.09
CA LYS A 669 28.75 5.37 -7.32
C LYS A 669 29.96 6.28 -7.17
N ILE A 670 30.05 7.03 -6.06
CA ILE A 670 31.21 7.91 -5.81
C ILE A 670 32.49 7.09 -5.70
N HIS A 671 32.42 5.95 -5.00
CA HIS A 671 33.54 5.01 -4.88
C HIS A 671 33.98 4.44 -6.25
N HIS A 672 33.03 3.99 -7.06
CA HIS A 672 33.30 3.46 -8.39
C HIS A 672 33.90 4.52 -9.31
N ASN A 673 33.30 5.71 -9.37
CA ASN A 673 33.78 6.81 -10.21
C ASN A 673 35.20 7.23 -9.83
N LEU A 674 35.51 7.29 -8.52
CA LEU A 674 36.87 7.56 -8.04
C LEU A 674 37.87 6.56 -8.65
N ILE A 675 37.60 5.25 -8.58
CA ILE A 675 38.50 4.22 -9.10
C ILE A 675 38.60 4.30 -10.63
N LEU A 676 37.46 4.39 -11.32
CA LEU A 676 37.39 4.37 -12.79
C LEU A 676 38.09 5.58 -13.41
N GLN A 677 37.87 6.78 -12.86
CA GLN A 677 38.51 8.01 -13.33
C GLN A 677 40.01 8.03 -13.02
N THR A 678 40.42 7.55 -11.84
CA THR A 678 41.83 7.54 -11.42
C THR A 678 42.67 6.54 -12.22
N LEU A 679 42.12 5.34 -12.48
CA LEU A 679 42.84 4.24 -13.15
C LEU A 679 42.53 4.13 -14.65
N ASN A 680 41.68 5.02 -15.17
CA ASN A 680 41.32 5.19 -16.56
C ASN A 680 40.82 3.90 -17.24
N PHE A 681 39.76 3.31 -16.70
CA PHE A 681 39.04 2.21 -17.36
C PHE A 681 37.53 2.36 -17.23
N LYS A 682 36.79 1.57 -17.99
CA LYS A 682 35.32 1.67 -18.08
C LYS A 682 34.66 0.71 -17.09
N GLU A 683 33.55 1.15 -16.52
CA GLU A 683 32.64 0.31 -15.74
C GLU A 683 32.20 -0.92 -16.56
N LYS A 684 31.86 -2.02 -15.88
CA LYS A 684 31.40 -3.31 -16.44
C LYS A 684 32.47 -4.13 -17.16
N TYR A 685 33.44 -3.51 -17.81
CA TYR A 685 34.44 -4.21 -18.61
C TYR A 685 35.73 -4.47 -17.83
N PRO A 686 36.35 -5.66 -17.96
CA PRO A 686 37.66 -5.91 -17.39
C PRO A 686 38.73 -4.98 -17.98
N ARG A 687 39.56 -4.41 -17.10
CA ARG A 687 40.76 -3.65 -17.44
C ARG A 687 41.78 -4.59 -18.07
N ASN A 688 42.35 -4.21 -19.21
CA ASN A 688 43.45 -4.96 -19.83
C ASN A 688 44.72 -4.79 -19.00
N PHE A 689 44.98 -5.74 -18.10
CA PHE A 689 46.09 -5.61 -17.15
C PHE A 689 47.47 -5.76 -17.80
N ASN A 690 47.58 -6.54 -18.89
CA ASN A 690 48.84 -6.70 -19.60
C ASN A 690 49.32 -5.38 -20.22
N SER A 691 48.41 -4.58 -20.77
CA SER A 691 48.76 -3.23 -21.27
C SER A 691 49.10 -2.29 -20.13
N VAL A 692 48.43 -2.38 -18.98
CA VAL A 692 48.75 -1.55 -17.80
C VAL A 692 50.19 -1.76 -17.35
N LEU A 693 50.64 -3.02 -17.27
CA LEU A 693 52.02 -3.37 -16.91
C LEU A 693 53.03 -2.90 -17.97
N ALA A 694 52.68 -2.99 -19.26
CA ALA A 694 53.55 -2.57 -20.35
C ALA A 694 53.72 -1.03 -20.44
N ASP A 695 52.63 -0.29 -20.22
CA ASP A 695 52.55 1.16 -20.38
C ASP A 695 52.97 1.92 -19.11
N GLY A 696 53.24 1.22 -18.00
CA GLY A 696 53.58 1.84 -16.71
C GLY A 696 52.43 2.65 -16.12
N SER A 697 51.19 2.32 -16.48
CA SER A 697 49.98 2.96 -15.96
C SER A 697 49.75 2.57 -14.49
N PRO A 698 49.12 3.44 -13.68
CA PRO A 698 48.97 3.17 -12.26
C PRO A 698 48.15 1.91 -11.99
N ILE A 699 48.68 1.03 -11.13
CA ILE A 699 48.09 -0.27 -10.85
C ILE A 699 46.85 -0.13 -9.96
N ASN A 700 46.94 0.74 -8.95
CA ASN A 700 45.87 1.06 -8.00
C ASN A 700 45.93 2.54 -7.57
N ILE A 701 45.02 2.96 -6.68
CA ILE A 701 44.94 4.35 -6.23
C ILE A 701 46.22 4.78 -5.49
N SER A 702 46.81 3.90 -4.66
CA SER A 702 48.06 4.20 -3.93
C SER A 702 49.25 4.43 -4.86
N ASP A 703 49.29 3.74 -6.00
CA ASP A 703 50.32 3.84 -7.03
C ASP A 703 50.09 5.01 -8.02
N SER A 704 48.92 5.65 -7.98
CA SER A 704 48.56 6.74 -8.91
C SER A 704 49.44 7.99 -8.81
N LYS A 705 50.15 8.19 -7.69
CA LYS A 705 50.91 9.41 -7.36
C LYS A 705 50.09 10.71 -7.39
N ILE A 706 48.76 10.60 -7.42
CA ILE A 706 47.86 11.76 -7.33
C ILE A 706 47.79 12.19 -5.87
N GLU A 707 47.91 13.50 -5.61
CA GLU A 707 47.75 14.02 -4.26
C GLU A 707 46.34 13.72 -3.72
N PRO A 708 46.20 13.27 -2.46
CA PRO A 708 44.89 12.88 -1.93
C PRO A 708 43.83 14.00 -1.96
N GLN A 709 44.26 15.26 -1.89
CA GLN A 709 43.39 16.43 -1.98
C GLN A 709 42.76 16.59 -3.37
N ILE A 710 43.43 16.13 -4.43
CA ILE A 710 42.92 16.13 -5.81
C ILE A 710 41.89 15.00 -5.97
N LEU A 711 42.15 13.81 -5.41
CA LEU A 711 41.18 12.71 -5.39
C LEU A 711 39.88 13.11 -4.65
N MET A 712 40.02 13.91 -3.59
CA MET A 712 38.88 14.49 -2.89
C MET A 712 38.11 15.46 -3.76
N GLN A 713 38.78 16.38 -4.44
CA GLN A 713 38.15 17.32 -5.38
C GLN A 713 37.34 16.57 -6.46
N GLN A 714 37.92 15.55 -7.08
CA GLN A 714 37.23 14.73 -8.10
C GLN A 714 36.00 14.03 -7.52
N SER A 715 36.11 13.45 -6.32
CA SER A 715 34.99 12.77 -5.66
C SER A 715 33.85 13.74 -5.29
N LEU A 716 34.18 14.97 -4.92
CA LEU A 716 33.20 16.02 -4.63
C LEU A 716 32.50 16.52 -5.90
N LEU A 717 33.21 16.67 -7.03
CA LEU A 717 32.59 16.98 -8.31
C LEU A 717 31.61 15.88 -8.75
N ASN A 718 32.00 14.61 -8.57
CA ASN A 718 31.12 13.48 -8.84
C ASN A 718 29.86 13.49 -7.93
N LEU A 719 29.99 13.92 -6.67
CA LEU A 719 28.86 14.04 -5.75
C LEU A 719 27.84 15.08 -6.25
N ASP A 720 28.30 16.24 -6.70
CA ASP A 720 27.44 17.31 -7.23
C ASP A 720 26.70 16.86 -8.50
N GLU A 721 27.42 16.19 -9.41
CA GLU A 721 26.82 15.66 -10.65
C GLU A 721 25.73 14.62 -10.38
N ILE A 722 25.96 13.70 -9.44
CA ILE A 722 25.05 12.58 -9.16
C ILE A 722 23.87 13.00 -8.27
N ALA A 723 24.10 13.92 -7.33
CA ALA A 723 23.12 14.31 -6.31
C ALA A 723 22.99 15.84 -6.17
N PRO A 724 22.62 16.57 -7.24
CA PRO A 724 22.51 18.04 -7.20
C PRO A 724 21.37 18.51 -6.28
N TRP A 725 20.46 17.62 -5.87
CA TRP A 725 19.43 17.93 -4.88
C TRP A 725 20.00 18.20 -3.48
N LEU A 726 21.25 17.82 -3.20
CA LEU A 726 21.94 18.15 -1.95
C LEU A 726 22.24 19.64 -1.78
N ASN A 727 22.11 20.42 -2.85
CA ASN A 727 22.32 21.88 -2.85
C ASN A 727 21.09 22.64 -2.32
N ARG A 728 20.09 21.92 -1.78
CA ARG A 728 18.91 22.51 -1.15
C ARG A 728 19.23 22.95 0.28
N ASP A 729 18.60 24.04 0.70
CA ASP A 729 18.72 24.62 2.04
C ASP A 729 17.80 23.94 3.09
N ASP A 730 17.48 22.65 2.90
CA ASP A 730 16.70 21.87 3.85
C ASP A 730 17.57 21.14 4.88
N ALA A 731 16.95 20.73 6.00
CA ALA A 731 17.67 20.13 7.13
C ALA A 731 18.33 18.78 6.78
N VAL A 732 17.72 18.00 5.87
CA VAL A 732 18.25 16.71 5.43
C VAL A 732 19.49 16.96 4.58
N SER A 733 19.39 17.80 3.55
CA SER A 733 20.50 18.17 2.66
C SER A 733 21.68 18.75 3.44
N THR A 734 21.42 19.67 4.38
CA THR A 734 22.47 20.26 5.25
C THR A 734 23.22 19.20 6.08
N ASN A 735 22.50 18.28 6.71
CA ASN A 735 23.11 17.21 7.50
C ASN A 735 23.92 16.24 6.61
N ARG A 736 23.39 15.92 5.42
CA ARG A 736 24.01 14.97 4.49
C ARG A 736 25.27 15.53 3.82
N ILE A 737 25.27 16.78 3.36
CA ILE A 737 26.47 17.47 2.89
C ILE A 737 27.56 17.40 3.96
N ARG A 738 27.24 17.82 5.19
CA ARG A 738 28.19 17.79 6.30
C ARG A 738 28.74 16.40 6.60
N MET A 739 27.91 15.37 6.54
CA MET A 739 28.33 14.00 6.77
C MET A 739 29.24 13.46 5.64
N MET A 740 28.91 13.75 4.38
CA MET A 740 29.61 13.20 3.21
C MET A 740 30.92 13.93 2.95
N THR A 741 30.89 15.26 2.91
CA THR A 741 32.02 16.11 2.52
C THR A 741 32.80 16.64 3.73
N GLY A 742 32.13 16.78 4.87
CA GLY A 742 32.68 17.47 6.06
C GLY A 742 32.45 18.98 6.07
N MET A 743 31.82 19.55 5.03
CA MET A 743 31.57 20.98 4.86
C MET A 743 30.19 21.37 5.39
N SER A 744 30.02 22.62 5.81
CA SER A 744 28.69 23.23 5.93
C SER A 744 28.11 23.56 4.56
N ILE A 745 26.79 23.79 4.47
CA ILE A 745 26.12 24.12 3.19
C ILE A 745 26.73 25.37 2.54
N ARG A 746 27.08 26.39 3.33
CA ARG A 746 27.75 27.61 2.84
C ARG A 746 29.14 27.33 2.27
N GLU A 747 29.94 26.52 2.98
CA GLU A 747 31.27 26.13 2.49
C GLU A 747 31.18 25.28 1.23
N TRP A 748 30.13 24.46 1.09
CA TRP A 748 29.85 23.67 -0.09
C TRP A 748 29.49 24.55 -1.29
N ASP A 749 28.57 25.50 -1.13
CA ASP A 749 28.17 26.44 -2.19
C ASP A 749 29.33 27.34 -2.66
N ASP A 750 30.13 27.84 -1.70
CA ASP A 750 31.35 28.60 -1.99
C ASP A 750 32.36 27.75 -2.76
N TRP A 751 32.47 26.46 -2.42
CA TRP A 751 33.37 25.52 -3.10
C TRP A 751 32.86 25.14 -4.50
N LEU A 752 31.55 24.94 -4.71
CA LEU A 752 30.97 24.68 -6.03
C LEU A 752 31.23 25.84 -7.00
N SER A 753 31.22 27.07 -6.49
CA SER A 753 31.53 28.27 -7.28
C SER A 753 32.98 28.33 -7.74
N ASN A 754 33.92 27.70 -7.02
CA ASN A 754 35.34 27.63 -7.37
C ASN A 754 35.99 26.33 -6.84
N PRO A 755 35.80 25.19 -7.53
CA PRO A 755 36.25 23.89 -7.06
C PRO A 755 37.78 23.83 -6.96
N LYS A 756 38.29 23.57 -5.76
CA LYS A 756 39.74 23.47 -5.46
C LYS A 756 40.09 22.23 -4.63
N PRO A 757 41.34 21.75 -4.64
CA PRO A 757 41.77 20.66 -3.76
C PRO A 757 41.53 20.99 -2.28
N VAL A 758 40.97 20.04 -1.54
CA VAL A 758 40.62 20.19 -0.11
C VAL A 758 41.10 18.99 0.71
N PRO A 759 41.32 19.15 2.04
CA PRO A 759 41.70 18.03 2.90
C PRO A 759 40.68 16.89 2.90
N LEU A 760 41.15 15.67 3.18
CA LEU A 760 40.29 14.49 3.29
C LEU A 760 39.40 14.56 4.55
N THR A 761 38.18 15.08 4.39
CA THR A 761 37.16 15.23 5.42
C THR A 761 35.88 14.46 5.07
N GLY A 762 34.96 14.36 6.03
CA GLY A 762 33.70 13.63 5.83
C GLY A 762 33.89 12.13 5.61
N ARG A 763 32.85 11.45 5.15
CA ARG A 763 32.93 10.02 4.82
C ARG A 763 33.66 9.77 3.50
N ILE A 764 33.52 10.66 2.50
CA ILE A 764 34.24 10.55 1.22
C ILE A 764 35.75 10.59 1.45
N GLY A 765 36.24 11.52 2.28
CA GLY A 765 37.66 11.59 2.63
C GLY A 765 38.18 10.34 3.34
N ARG A 766 37.37 9.70 4.21
CA ARG A 766 37.74 8.43 4.86
C ARG A 766 37.76 7.26 3.89
N MET A 767 36.84 7.22 2.93
CA MET A 767 36.83 6.25 1.86
C MET A 767 38.12 6.32 1.02
N ILE A 768 38.54 7.52 0.63
CA ILE A 768 39.82 7.74 -0.07
C ILE A 768 41.01 7.28 0.78
N LYS A 769 41.02 7.58 2.09
CA LYS A 769 42.08 7.10 3.00
C LYS A 769 42.17 5.58 3.03
N ALA A 770 41.04 4.87 3.06
CA ALA A 770 41.03 3.42 3.09
C ALA A 770 41.51 2.80 1.77
N GLU A 771 41.14 3.38 0.63
CA GLU A 771 41.63 2.95 -0.69
C GLU A 771 43.13 3.15 -0.87
N LEU A 772 43.69 4.22 -0.29
CA LEU A 772 45.14 4.47 -0.31
C LEU A 772 45.96 3.45 0.49
N LEU A 773 45.34 2.66 1.37
CA LEU A 773 46.02 1.59 2.13
C LEU A 773 46.09 0.26 1.38
N LEU A 774 45.46 0.15 0.21
CA LEU A 774 45.42 -1.06 -0.61
C LEU A 774 46.56 -1.07 -1.63
N GLU A 775 47.75 -1.51 -1.18
CA GLU A 775 48.99 -1.48 -1.99
C GLU A 775 49.16 -2.72 -2.88
N ASN A 776 48.78 -3.91 -2.39
CA ASN A 776 49.07 -5.20 -3.04
C ASN A 776 47.84 -5.77 -3.78
N VAL A 777 47.03 -4.88 -4.35
CA VAL A 777 45.87 -5.22 -5.17
C VAL A 777 45.77 -4.29 -6.36
N ALA A 778 45.22 -4.78 -7.45
CA ALA A 778 44.90 -3.98 -8.62
C ALA A 778 43.43 -4.14 -9.00
N PRO A 779 42.60 -3.08 -8.93
CA PRO A 779 41.24 -3.14 -9.45
C PRO A 779 41.26 -3.45 -10.95
N ILE A 780 40.66 -4.59 -11.33
CA ILE A 780 40.57 -5.02 -12.72
C ILE A 780 39.14 -4.99 -13.27
N ALA A 781 38.12 -4.96 -12.42
CA ALA A 781 36.75 -4.74 -12.85
C ALA A 781 35.91 -4.08 -11.75
N ILE A 782 34.99 -3.21 -12.16
CA ILE A 782 34.01 -2.55 -11.29
C ILE A 782 32.63 -2.74 -11.94
N GLU A 783 31.64 -3.13 -11.13
CA GLU A 783 30.27 -3.46 -11.59
C GLU A 783 30.29 -4.46 -12.77
N TRP A 784 31.16 -5.47 -12.68
CA TRP A 784 31.36 -6.45 -13.74
C TRP A 784 30.08 -7.25 -13.98
N ASP A 785 29.55 -7.16 -15.20
CA ASP A 785 28.26 -7.72 -15.55
C ASP A 785 28.43 -9.15 -16.09
N LEU A 786 27.79 -10.12 -15.41
CA LEU A 786 27.86 -11.53 -15.77
C LEU A 786 27.31 -11.79 -17.19
N SER A 787 26.41 -10.93 -17.68
CA SER A 787 25.82 -11.06 -19.02
C SER A 787 26.80 -10.80 -20.16
N LEU A 788 27.97 -10.23 -19.87
CA LEU A 788 29.06 -10.06 -20.84
C LEU A 788 29.66 -11.39 -21.28
N HIS A 789 29.64 -12.41 -20.42
CA HIS A 789 30.11 -13.75 -20.74
C HIS A 789 29.02 -14.57 -21.45
N ASP A 790 27.83 -14.64 -20.84
CA ASP A 790 26.65 -15.30 -21.41
C ASP A 790 25.40 -14.45 -21.14
N LYS A 791 24.68 -14.05 -22.20
CA LYS A 791 23.43 -13.27 -22.12
C LYS A 791 22.36 -13.94 -21.27
N ASP A 792 22.36 -15.28 -21.20
CA ASP A 792 21.41 -16.07 -20.42
C ASP A 792 21.87 -16.30 -18.96
N GLY A 793 23.09 -15.87 -18.63
CA GLY A 793 23.72 -15.98 -17.32
C GLY A 793 24.70 -17.15 -17.24
N ILE A 794 25.60 -17.08 -16.27
CA ILE A 794 26.67 -18.09 -16.08
C ILE A 794 26.09 -19.33 -15.42
N GLU A 795 26.31 -20.48 -16.03
CA GLU A 795 25.88 -21.78 -15.49
C GLU A 795 26.76 -22.20 -14.30
N ILE A 796 26.12 -22.48 -13.17
CA ILE A 796 26.77 -22.97 -11.94
C ILE A 796 26.18 -24.33 -11.58
N SER A 797 27.05 -25.31 -11.36
CA SER A 797 26.71 -26.66 -10.94
C SER A 797 27.74 -27.22 -9.94
N LEU A 798 27.37 -28.30 -9.25
CA LEU A 798 28.26 -29.07 -8.38
C LEU A 798 28.10 -30.58 -8.64
N PRO A 799 29.21 -31.34 -8.63
CA PRO A 799 29.15 -32.80 -8.58
C PRO A 799 28.47 -33.31 -7.30
N SER A 800 27.69 -34.39 -7.41
CA SER A 800 26.91 -34.95 -6.31
C SER A 800 27.74 -35.30 -5.08
N HIS A 801 28.98 -35.79 -5.23
CA HIS A 801 29.83 -36.17 -4.09
C HIS A 801 30.28 -35.00 -3.21
N ILE A 802 30.20 -33.75 -3.70
CA ILE A 802 30.49 -32.54 -2.91
C ILE A 802 29.26 -31.67 -2.64
N THR A 803 28.09 -32.04 -3.14
CA THR A 803 26.83 -31.30 -2.93
C THR A 803 26.25 -31.61 -1.55
N SER A 804 26.33 -30.66 -0.61
CA SER A 804 25.77 -30.82 0.74
C SER A 804 24.25 -30.54 0.78
N PRO A 805 23.51 -31.11 1.75
CA PRO A 805 23.95 -32.00 2.83
C PRO A 805 24.01 -33.49 2.48
N ASP A 806 23.23 -33.96 1.49
CA ASP A 806 22.95 -35.39 1.31
C ASP A 806 23.67 -36.04 0.11
N GLY A 807 24.47 -35.28 -0.64
CA GLY A 807 25.20 -35.80 -1.80
C GLY A 807 24.32 -36.03 -3.03
N GLU A 808 23.23 -35.29 -3.17
CA GLU A 808 22.27 -35.43 -4.27
C GLU A 808 22.73 -34.76 -5.56
N SER A 809 22.27 -35.28 -6.70
CA SER A 809 22.43 -34.62 -8.01
C SER A 809 21.36 -33.56 -8.19
N LEU A 810 21.77 -32.30 -8.23
CA LEU A 810 20.87 -31.15 -8.41
C LEU A 810 21.08 -30.51 -9.78
N ASP A 811 20.01 -29.94 -10.33
CA ASP A 811 20.07 -29.19 -11.58
C ASP A 811 20.96 -27.94 -11.44
N SER A 812 21.61 -27.55 -12.54
CA SER A 812 22.40 -26.32 -12.60
C SER A 812 21.50 -25.07 -12.54
N ILE A 813 22.08 -23.95 -12.14
CA ILE A 813 21.43 -22.64 -12.17
C ILE A 813 22.14 -21.72 -13.14
N ARG A 814 21.40 -20.88 -13.87
CA ARG A 814 21.98 -19.77 -14.64
C ARG A 814 21.94 -18.49 -13.84
N LEU A 815 23.10 -17.95 -13.49
CA LEU A 815 23.24 -16.78 -12.64
C LEU A 815 23.43 -15.49 -13.46
N LYS A 816 22.62 -14.48 -13.15
CA LYS A 816 22.78 -13.09 -13.59
C LYS A 816 23.06 -12.18 -12.39
N GLY A 817 23.76 -11.08 -12.63
CA GLY A 817 24.09 -10.09 -11.62
C GLY A 817 25.28 -9.24 -12.02
N LYS A 818 25.75 -8.42 -11.08
CA LYS A 818 26.95 -7.60 -11.23
C LYS A 818 27.84 -7.76 -10.00
N ILE A 819 29.15 -7.89 -10.23
CA ILE A 819 30.16 -7.94 -9.18
C ILE A 819 30.68 -6.52 -8.95
N ASP A 820 30.47 -5.96 -7.76
CA ASP A 820 30.84 -4.58 -7.43
C ASP A 820 32.32 -4.29 -7.73
N ARG A 821 33.25 -5.15 -7.26
CA ARG A 821 34.69 -4.99 -7.52
C ARG A 821 35.44 -6.32 -7.57
N VAL A 822 36.35 -6.40 -8.53
CA VAL A 822 37.30 -7.51 -8.69
C VAL A 822 38.72 -6.95 -8.68
N ASP A 823 39.56 -7.49 -7.79
CA ASP A 823 40.96 -7.12 -7.67
C ASP A 823 41.88 -8.28 -8.10
N LEU A 824 42.93 -7.97 -8.85
CA LEU A 824 44.07 -8.85 -9.05
C LEU A 824 45.04 -8.73 -7.87
N VAL A 825 45.76 -9.81 -7.57
CA VAL A 825 46.76 -9.88 -6.49
C VAL A 825 48.07 -10.47 -7.06
N PRO A 826 49.25 -9.97 -6.65
CA PRO A 826 50.52 -10.52 -7.10
C PRO A 826 50.85 -11.84 -6.40
N PHE A 827 51.76 -12.61 -6.98
CA PHE A 827 52.29 -13.86 -6.42
C PHE A 827 53.41 -13.63 -5.40
N ASP A 828 53.94 -12.42 -5.33
CA ASP A 828 55.04 -12.00 -4.46
C ASP A 828 54.75 -10.67 -3.75
N ILE A 829 55.43 -10.43 -2.63
CA ILE A 829 55.25 -9.23 -1.80
C ILE A 829 55.87 -7.98 -2.45
N GLU A 830 56.83 -8.16 -3.35
CA GLU A 830 57.50 -7.05 -4.05
C GLU A 830 56.67 -6.52 -5.23
N ASN A 831 55.47 -7.08 -5.46
CA ASN A 831 54.55 -6.73 -6.54
C ASN A 831 55.15 -6.86 -7.94
N ASN A 832 56.07 -7.80 -8.13
CA ASN A 832 56.77 -7.99 -9.41
C ASN A 832 56.07 -9.00 -10.34
N ASN A 833 55.36 -10.00 -9.79
CA ASN A 833 54.76 -11.10 -10.53
C ASN A 833 53.24 -11.11 -10.35
N TRP A 834 52.51 -10.59 -11.34
CA TRP A 834 51.04 -10.55 -11.32
C TRP A 834 50.38 -11.64 -12.17
N VAL A 835 51.13 -12.21 -13.12
CA VAL A 835 50.67 -13.22 -14.05
C VAL A 835 51.72 -14.34 -14.12
N ASN A 836 51.27 -15.58 -13.96
CA ASN A 836 52.08 -16.77 -14.15
C ASN A 836 51.77 -17.38 -15.52
N GLU A 837 52.64 -17.14 -16.51
CA GLU A 837 52.47 -17.64 -17.89
C GLU A 837 52.50 -19.17 -17.98
N GLU A 838 53.06 -19.88 -16.99
CA GLU A 838 53.01 -21.35 -16.89
C GLU A 838 51.73 -21.87 -16.19
N GLY A 839 50.81 -20.97 -15.84
CA GLY A 839 49.51 -21.30 -15.26
C GLY A 839 48.59 -22.01 -16.24
N SER A 840 47.56 -22.69 -15.72
CA SER A 840 46.54 -23.33 -16.55
C SER A 840 45.57 -22.29 -17.13
N ASP A 841 45.06 -22.56 -18.33
CA ASP A 841 43.97 -21.79 -18.97
C ASP A 841 42.59 -22.45 -18.77
N GLU A 842 42.47 -23.40 -17.82
CA GLU A 842 41.21 -24.03 -17.45
C GLU A 842 40.58 -23.38 -16.22
N VAL A 843 39.27 -23.54 -16.04
CA VAL A 843 38.53 -23.06 -14.86
C VAL A 843 39.11 -23.69 -13.60
N ALA A 844 39.39 -22.88 -12.58
CA ALA A 844 39.95 -23.37 -11.31
C ALA A 844 39.07 -24.48 -10.70
N PRO A 845 39.62 -25.68 -10.40
CA PRO A 845 38.84 -26.75 -9.81
C PRO A 845 38.47 -26.40 -8.36
N LEU A 846 37.27 -26.77 -7.89
CA LEU A 846 36.88 -26.55 -6.48
C LEU A 846 37.80 -27.35 -5.54
N GLU A 847 38.02 -28.63 -5.87
CA GLU A 847 38.89 -29.55 -5.13
C GLU A 847 40.37 -29.41 -5.54
N LEU A 848 40.96 -28.21 -5.38
CA LEU A 848 42.36 -27.93 -5.76
C LEU A 848 43.36 -28.96 -5.21
N TYR A 849 43.14 -29.45 -3.99
CA TYR A 849 44.02 -30.42 -3.31
C TYR A 849 44.08 -31.81 -3.98
N LYS A 850 43.12 -32.12 -4.88
CA LYS A 850 43.10 -33.34 -5.70
C LYS A 850 43.61 -33.11 -7.14
N SER A 851 44.05 -31.90 -7.47
CA SER A 851 44.46 -31.51 -8.81
C SER A 851 45.90 -31.00 -8.85
N SER A 852 46.55 -31.14 -9.99
CA SER A 852 47.84 -30.50 -10.29
C SER A 852 47.70 -29.11 -10.92
N TRP A 853 46.47 -28.59 -11.01
CA TRP A 853 46.15 -27.28 -11.58
C TRP A 853 46.88 -26.15 -10.84
N LYS A 854 47.43 -25.20 -11.60
CA LYS A 854 48.12 -24.01 -11.07
C LYS A 854 47.47 -22.74 -11.63
N PRO A 855 47.30 -21.69 -10.81
CA PRO A 855 46.71 -20.44 -11.27
C PRO A 855 47.63 -19.67 -12.20
N ARG A 856 47.02 -19.04 -13.21
CA ARG A 856 47.63 -18.01 -14.05
C ARG A 856 47.55 -16.64 -13.38
N ARG A 857 46.43 -16.35 -12.69
CA ARG A 857 46.18 -15.09 -11.96
C ARG A 857 45.53 -15.37 -10.60
N LEU A 858 45.80 -14.51 -9.62
CA LEU A 858 45.16 -14.55 -8.30
C LEU A 858 44.18 -13.39 -8.16
N VAL A 859 42.96 -13.67 -7.71
CA VAL A 859 41.86 -12.71 -7.72
C VAL A 859 41.16 -12.63 -6.36
N ILE A 860 40.70 -11.43 -5.99
CA ILE A 860 39.83 -11.17 -4.85
C ILE A 860 38.50 -10.57 -5.33
N ILE A 861 37.40 -11.06 -4.79
CA ILE A 861 36.06 -10.50 -5.03
C ILE A 861 35.63 -9.63 -3.84
N ARG A 862 35.19 -8.40 -4.11
CA ARG A 862 34.65 -7.48 -3.10
C ARG A 862 33.24 -7.08 -3.42
N ASP A 863 32.39 -7.19 -2.42
CA ASP A 863 31.05 -6.62 -2.41
C ASP A 863 31.07 -5.35 -1.58
N ILE A 864 30.45 -4.28 -2.06
CA ILE A 864 30.46 -2.98 -1.38
C ILE A 864 29.15 -2.83 -0.62
N LYS A 865 29.23 -2.29 0.60
CA LYS A 865 28.07 -2.05 1.46
C LYS A 865 28.22 -0.74 2.21
N THR A 866 27.15 0.04 2.27
CA THR A 866 27.08 1.23 3.13
C THR A 866 26.44 0.87 4.48
N SER A 867 26.99 1.37 5.59
CA SER A 867 26.46 1.12 6.94
C SER A 867 26.48 2.40 7.79
N GLU A 868 25.34 2.76 8.39
CA GLU A 868 25.28 3.85 9.37
C GLU A 868 25.29 3.35 10.83
N LYS A 869 24.85 2.11 11.07
CA LYS A 869 24.55 1.59 12.42
C LYS A 869 25.14 0.20 12.70
N THR A 870 25.44 -0.58 11.68
CA THR A 870 25.85 -1.99 11.84
C THR A 870 27.35 -2.08 12.06
N ASP A 871 27.77 -2.92 13.01
CA ASP A 871 29.19 -3.22 13.21
C ASP A 871 29.80 -3.82 11.93
N ILE A 872 31.01 -3.37 11.61
CA ILE A 872 31.71 -3.69 10.36
C ILE A 872 31.96 -5.20 10.28
N LYS A 873 32.31 -5.84 11.42
CA LYS A 873 32.54 -7.28 11.48
C LYS A 873 31.24 -8.07 11.27
N ASP A 874 30.16 -7.67 11.95
CA ASP A 874 28.85 -8.32 11.80
C ASP A 874 28.35 -8.28 10.36
N ARG A 875 28.56 -7.16 9.65
CA ARG A 875 28.18 -7.08 8.23
C ARG A 875 28.98 -8.04 7.35
N HIS A 876 30.28 -8.17 7.59
CA HIS A 876 31.13 -9.11 6.87
C HIS A 876 30.76 -10.58 7.15
N TYR A 877 30.50 -10.93 8.41
CA TYR A 877 29.98 -12.26 8.78
C TYR A 877 28.67 -12.58 8.04
N LYS A 878 27.74 -11.61 8.00
CA LYS A 878 26.48 -11.75 7.28
C LYS A 878 26.70 -11.99 5.78
N GLY A 879 27.63 -11.26 5.16
CA GLY A 879 27.98 -11.42 3.75
C GLY A 879 28.51 -12.81 3.39
N LEU A 880 29.38 -13.35 4.24
CA LEU A 880 30.03 -14.63 3.99
C LEU A 880 29.13 -15.83 4.34
N LEU A 881 28.43 -15.77 5.47
CA LEU A 881 27.76 -16.94 6.03
C LEU A 881 26.24 -16.94 5.82
N GLU A 882 25.59 -15.78 5.78
CA GLU A 882 24.13 -15.70 5.58
C GLU A 882 23.76 -15.49 4.09
N GLU A 883 24.52 -14.65 3.40
CA GLU A 883 24.27 -14.26 2.00
C GLU A 883 24.94 -15.23 1.03
N LEU A 884 24.39 -15.36 -0.18
CA LEU A 884 24.94 -16.25 -1.22
C LEU A 884 25.83 -15.51 -2.22
N GLN A 885 25.80 -14.18 -2.21
CA GLN A 885 26.36 -13.33 -3.26
C GLN A 885 27.86 -13.53 -3.48
N LEU A 886 28.68 -13.44 -2.43
CA LEU A 886 30.14 -13.52 -2.55
C LEU A 886 30.63 -14.84 -3.15
N ALA A 887 30.11 -15.97 -2.68
CA ALA A 887 30.52 -17.29 -3.15
C ALA A 887 30.06 -17.54 -4.60
N LEU A 888 28.83 -17.15 -4.93
CA LEU A 888 28.30 -17.28 -6.30
C LEU A 888 29.09 -16.41 -7.27
N TYR A 889 29.39 -15.16 -6.91
CA TYR A 889 30.19 -14.26 -7.75
C TYR A 889 31.65 -14.69 -7.88
N ALA A 890 32.26 -15.20 -6.81
CA ALA A 890 33.58 -15.82 -6.90
C ALA A 890 33.60 -16.97 -7.90
N ARG A 891 32.63 -17.88 -7.83
CA ARG A 891 32.56 -19.00 -8.77
C ARG A 891 32.26 -18.57 -10.20
N SER A 892 31.35 -17.61 -10.36
CA SER A 892 31.03 -17.03 -11.67
C SER A 892 32.26 -16.39 -12.33
N TRP A 893 33.10 -15.68 -11.55
CA TRP A 893 34.32 -15.10 -12.07
C TRP A 893 35.30 -16.18 -12.60
N GLU A 894 35.53 -17.25 -11.83
CA GLU A 894 36.41 -18.37 -12.24
C GLU A 894 35.92 -19.05 -13.52
N ILE A 895 34.60 -19.19 -13.69
CA ILE A 895 34.00 -19.80 -14.88
C ILE A 895 34.16 -18.90 -16.10
N ALA A 896 33.91 -17.59 -15.93
CA ALA A 896 34.00 -16.63 -17.03
C ALA A 896 35.45 -16.27 -17.42
N ASN A 897 36.40 -16.44 -16.50
CA ASN A 897 37.82 -16.15 -16.68
C ASN A 897 38.68 -17.38 -16.33
N PRO A 898 38.76 -18.39 -17.21
CA PRO A 898 39.63 -19.55 -17.01
C PRO A 898 41.08 -19.14 -16.72
N GLY A 899 41.75 -19.88 -15.83
CA GLY A 899 43.09 -19.56 -15.31
C GLY A 899 43.14 -18.62 -14.10
N ASP A 900 42.04 -17.96 -13.77
CA ASP A 900 41.93 -17.17 -12.54
C ASP A 900 41.58 -18.05 -11.35
N LEU A 901 42.30 -17.86 -10.24
CA LEU A 901 41.95 -18.44 -8.94
C LEU A 901 41.45 -17.36 -8.00
N VAL A 902 40.22 -17.49 -7.52
CA VAL A 902 39.73 -16.63 -6.45
C VAL A 902 40.34 -17.10 -5.13
N ILE A 903 41.19 -16.25 -4.56
CA ILE A 903 41.94 -16.51 -3.32
C ILE A 903 41.36 -15.78 -2.11
N GLY A 904 40.37 -14.92 -2.31
CA GLY A 904 39.68 -14.24 -1.22
C GLY A 904 38.37 -13.62 -1.66
N ALA A 905 37.44 -13.52 -0.73
CA ALA A 905 36.16 -12.84 -0.94
C ALA A 905 35.79 -12.04 0.31
N GLY A 906 35.18 -10.87 0.13
CA GLY A 906 34.80 -10.09 1.29
C GLY A 906 33.99 -8.82 1.03
N ILE A 907 33.83 -8.03 2.08
CA ILE A 907 32.96 -6.85 2.07
C ILE A 907 33.79 -5.60 2.35
N SER A 908 33.65 -4.60 1.48
CA SER A 908 34.07 -3.23 1.72
C SER A 908 32.91 -2.47 2.36
N VAL A 909 33.04 -2.12 3.64
CA VAL A 909 32.02 -1.35 4.35
C VAL A 909 32.35 0.14 4.28
N LEU A 910 31.52 0.91 3.57
CA LEU A 910 31.57 2.37 3.48
C LEU A 910 30.73 2.96 4.63
N GLY A 911 31.28 2.98 5.85
CA GLY A 911 30.56 3.43 7.05
C GLY A 911 31.06 4.75 7.63
N HIS A 912 30.88 4.94 8.94
CA HIS A 912 31.58 6.03 9.66
C HIS A 912 33.10 5.87 9.51
N GLU A 913 33.59 4.64 9.61
CA GLU A 913 34.91 4.24 9.16
C GLU A 913 34.77 3.37 7.91
N THR A 914 35.70 3.53 6.96
CA THR A 914 35.77 2.66 5.78
C THR A 914 36.73 1.51 6.04
N SER A 915 36.32 0.27 5.73
CA SER A 915 37.16 -0.91 5.96
C SER A 915 36.92 -1.98 4.91
N HIS A 916 38.01 -2.57 4.43
CA HIS A 916 38.00 -3.63 3.43
C HIS A 916 38.29 -4.98 4.12
N LEU A 917 37.26 -5.75 4.44
CA LEU A 917 37.40 -7.06 5.10
C LEU A 917 37.42 -8.18 4.07
N ILE A 918 38.37 -9.12 4.17
CA ILE A 918 38.53 -10.24 3.23
C ILE A 918 38.70 -11.55 4.01
N GLU A 919 37.87 -12.55 3.68
CA GLU A 919 38.14 -13.94 4.04
C GLU A 919 39.12 -14.52 3.03
N LYS A 920 40.27 -14.97 3.52
CA LYS A 920 41.41 -15.41 2.69
C LYS A 920 41.50 -16.93 2.62
N SER A 921 41.89 -17.43 1.46
CA SER A 921 42.26 -18.84 1.26
C SER A 921 43.48 -19.23 2.09
N ASN A 922 43.48 -20.45 2.64
CA ASN A 922 44.65 -21.01 3.34
C ASN A 922 45.70 -21.58 2.38
N ASN A 923 45.60 -21.31 1.08
CA ASN A 923 46.56 -21.77 0.09
C ASN A 923 47.96 -21.17 0.35
N LEU A 924 48.99 -22.02 0.30
CA LEU A 924 50.39 -21.66 0.50
C LEU A 924 50.87 -20.55 -0.45
N LEU A 925 50.28 -20.45 -1.64
CA LEU A 925 50.60 -19.40 -2.63
C LEU A 925 50.32 -17.98 -2.11
N VAL A 926 49.47 -17.86 -1.09
CA VAL A 926 48.92 -16.56 -0.63
C VAL A 926 49.32 -16.25 0.82
N SER A 927 49.99 -17.19 1.52
CA SER A 927 50.23 -17.09 2.96
C SER A 927 51.07 -15.88 3.36
N ASN A 928 51.91 -15.38 2.46
CA ASN A 928 52.88 -14.32 2.74
C ASN A 928 52.44 -12.94 2.25
N LEU A 929 51.34 -12.86 1.49
CA LEU A 929 50.83 -11.59 0.97
C LEU A 929 50.08 -10.83 2.07
N THR A 930 50.27 -9.52 2.15
CA THR A 930 49.59 -8.57 3.06
C THR A 930 49.14 -7.31 2.30
N ASN A 931 48.53 -6.32 2.96
CA ASN A 931 48.14 -5.01 2.37
C ASN A 931 47.08 -5.04 1.25
N PHE A 932 46.19 -6.02 1.27
CA PHE A 932 44.99 -6.06 0.39
C PHE A 932 43.67 -6.02 1.18
N GLY A 933 43.72 -5.55 2.43
CA GLY A 933 42.58 -5.44 3.33
C GLY A 933 42.84 -6.11 4.68
N THR A 934 41.85 -6.05 5.55
CA THR A 934 41.85 -6.71 6.85
C THR A 934 41.41 -8.16 6.68
N GLU A 935 42.33 -9.09 6.90
CA GLU A 935 42.10 -10.53 6.72
C GLU A 935 41.26 -11.14 7.86
N THR A 936 40.44 -12.13 7.52
CA THR A 936 39.62 -12.91 8.45
C THR A 936 39.83 -14.42 8.22
N ASP A 937 39.54 -15.25 9.24
CA ASP A 937 39.73 -16.71 9.23
C ASP A 937 38.43 -17.48 9.61
N ILE A 938 37.29 -16.93 9.21
CA ILE A 938 35.95 -17.35 9.60
C ILE A 938 35.65 -18.76 9.12
N THR A 939 36.05 -19.11 7.90
CA THR A 939 35.75 -20.39 7.25
C THR A 939 36.56 -21.55 7.86
N LYS A 940 37.70 -21.25 8.46
CA LYS A 940 38.73 -22.21 8.87
C LYS A 940 38.25 -23.33 9.78
N SER A 941 37.30 -23.03 10.66
CA SER A 941 36.75 -23.98 11.65
C SER A 941 35.44 -24.64 11.23
N LEU A 942 34.84 -24.19 10.12
CA LEU A 942 33.47 -24.50 9.72
C LEU A 942 33.39 -25.47 8.54
N PHE A 943 34.14 -25.21 7.46
CA PHE A 943 33.89 -25.83 6.16
C PHE A 943 34.95 -26.88 5.77
N ARG A 944 34.49 -28.01 5.24
CA ARG A 944 35.24 -29.02 4.48
C ARG A 944 34.35 -29.53 3.33
N PHE A 945 34.87 -30.30 2.38
CA PHE A 945 34.01 -30.96 1.39
C PHE A 945 33.22 -32.11 2.04
N LEU A 946 32.07 -32.45 1.46
CA LEU A 946 31.17 -33.47 2.00
C LEU A 946 31.82 -34.86 2.06
N ASP A 947 32.67 -35.18 1.09
CA ASP A 947 33.39 -36.44 0.96
C ASP A 947 34.65 -36.56 1.85
N GLU A 948 34.95 -35.53 2.65
CA GLU A 948 36.06 -35.53 3.59
C GLU A 948 35.66 -35.99 5.01
N GLY A 949 36.57 -36.71 5.69
CA GLY A 949 36.43 -37.11 7.09
C GLY A 949 36.96 -36.08 8.10
N GLU A 950 37.23 -36.52 9.34
CA GLU A 950 37.61 -35.68 10.50
C GLU A 950 38.93 -34.90 10.34
N SER A 951 39.77 -35.28 9.37
CA SER A 951 41.07 -34.64 9.06
C SER A 951 41.09 -34.10 7.63
N PRO A 952 40.30 -33.04 7.32
CA PRO A 952 40.20 -32.51 5.97
C PRO A 952 41.52 -31.88 5.50
N LYS A 953 41.89 -32.16 4.26
CA LYS A 953 43.09 -31.61 3.59
C LYS A 953 42.77 -30.41 2.72
N SER A 954 41.49 -30.24 2.37
CA SER A 954 41.02 -29.14 1.53
C SER A 954 41.26 -27.77 2.16
N ASP A 955 41.34 -26.76 1.29
CA ASP A 955 41.27 -25.37 1.69
C ASP A 955 39.83 -25.05 2.17
N PRO A 956 39.64 -24.64 3.43
CA PRO A 956 38.31 -24.32 3.97
C PRO A 956 37.59 -23.19 3.21
N PHE A 957 38.32 -22.29 2.55
CA PHE A 957 37.71 -21.25 1.70
C PHE A 957 37.04 -21.86 0.45
N ARG A 958 37.69 -22.83 -0.22
CA ARG A 958 37.08 -23.56 -1.34
C ARG A 958 35.88 -24.39 -0.90
N ALA A 959 35.99 -25.05 0.25
CA ALA A 959 34.88 -25.79 0.84
C ALA A 959 33.70 -24.89 1.22
N TRP A 960 33.97 -23.68 1.71
CA TRP A 960 32.95 -22.65 1.95
C TRP A 960 32.22 -22.30 0.64
N MET A 961 32.96 -22.02 -0.43
CA MET A 961 32.38 -21.70 -1.74
C MET A 961 31.45 -22.83 -2.23
N ALA A 962 31.90 -24.09 -2.16
CA ALA A 962 31.07 -25.25 -2.52
C ALA A 962 29.84 -25.40 -1.61
N SER A 963 29.97 -25.17 -0.30
CA SER A 963 28.83 -25.20 0.62
C SER A 963 27.79 -24.12 0.32
N ARG A 964 28.21 -22.89 -0.02
CA ARG A 964 27.28 -21.81 -0.39
C ARG A 964 26.61 -22.07 -1.74
N ILE A 965 27.33 -22.63 -2.72
CA ILE A 965 26.73 -23.06 -3.98
C ILE A 965 25.73 -24.19 -3.73
N SER A 966 26.03 -25.16 -2.87
CA SER A 966 25.09 -26.22 -2.49
C SER A 966 23.79 -25.66 -1.91
N VAL A 967 23.87 -24.65 -1.03
CA VAL A 967 22.68 -23.95 -0.49
C VAL A 967 21.89 -23.26 -1.61
N ALA A 968 22.56 -22.63 -2.58
CA ALA A 968 21.91 -21.98 -3.72
C ALA A 968 21.18 -22.98 -4.63
N LEU A 969 21.83 -24.10 -4.97
CA LEU A 969 21.25 -25.17 -5.81
C LEU A 969 20.03 -25.79 -5.12
N ASN A 970 20.13 -26.15 -3.83
CA ASN A 970 19.00 -26.66 -3.05
C ASN A 970 17.84 -25.66 -2.96
N THR A 971 18.15 -24.36 -2.84
CA THR A 971 17.11 -23.31 -2.80
C THR A 971 16.37 -23.20 -4.13
N SER A 972 17.12 -23.23 -5.24
CA SER A 972 16.56 -23.23 -6.60
C SER A 972 15.70 -24.48 -6.85
N ASP A 973 16.23 -25.66 -6.53
CA ASP A 973 15.53 -26.94 -6.67
C ASP A 973 14.20 -26.92 -5.90
N ARG A 974 14.20 -26.53 -4.62
CA ARG A 974 12.97 -26.45 -3.83
C ARG A 974 11.96 -25.44 -4.38
N ALA A 975 12.45 -24.30 -4.88
CA ALA A 975 11.60 -23.27 -5.48
C ALA A 975 10.96 -23.75 -6.80
N ASN A 976 11.72 -24.44 -7.66
CA ASN A 976 11.23 -25.05 -8.90
C ASN A 976 10.31 -26.25 -8.64
N LYS A 977 10.56 -26.99 -7.57
CA LYS A 977 9.59 -27.95 -7.02
C LYS A 977 8.39 -27.25 -6.39
N GLY A 978 8.30 -25.93 -6.33
CA GLY A 978 7.11 -25.21 -5.87
C GLY A 978 6.82 -25.30 -4.37
N PHE A 979 7.85 -25.55 -3.54
CA PHE A 979 7.71 -25.43 -2.09
C PHE A 979 7.79 -23.97 -1.65
N ILE A 980 6.71 -23.47 -1.04
CA ILE A 980 6.58 -22.06 -0.62
C ILE A 980 6.32 -21.94 0.88
N ASN A 981 6.77 -22.92 1.67
CA ASN A 981 6.52 -22.96 3.10
C ASN A 981 7.10 -21.71 3.82
N PRO A 982 6.35 -21.07 4.73
CA PRO A 982 6.82 -19.92 5.47
C PRO A 982 7.93 -20.29 6.45
N ILE A 983 8.92 -19.42 6.58
CA ILE A 983 9.95 -19.47 7.63
C ILE A 983 9.88 -18.12 8.36
N PRO A 984 8.93 -17.95 9.29
CA PRO A 984 8.81 -16.69 10.00
C PRO A 984 10.01 -16.52 10.95
N GLU A 985 10.67 -15.38 10.86
CA GLU A 985 11.75 -14.95 11.75
C GLU A 985 11.52 -13.48 12.06
N GLU A 986 11.58 -13.07 13.31
CA GLU A 986 11.27 -11.70 13.76
C GLU A 986 11.97 -10.62 12.91
N ASN A 987 13.29 -10.73 12.75
CA ASN A 987 14.08 -9.80 11.94
C ASN A 987 13.66 -9.78 10.47
N ASN A 988 13.28 -10.91 9.89
CA ASN A 988 12.88 -10.96 8.48
C ASN A 988 11.43 -10.49 8.29
N CYS A 989 10.53 -10.85 9.20
CA CYS A 989 9.11 -10.52 9.15
C CYS A 989 8.86 -9.02 9.34
N ASN A 990 9.58 -8.36 10.25
CA ASN A 990 9.46 -6.92 10.50
C ASN A 990 9.73 -6.08 9.24
N TYR A 991 10.63 -6.52 8.37
CA TYR A 991 10.97 -5.84 7.10
C TYR A 991 10.45 -6.58 5.87
N CYS A 992 9.56 -7.56 6.04
CA CYS A 992 9.03 -8.33 4.92
C CYS A 992 7.96 -7.50 4.19
N SER A 993 8.18 -7.26 2.89
CA SER A 993 7.24 -6.55 2.00
C SER A 993 5.88 -7.24 1.82
N VAL A 994 5.71 -8.46 2.35
CA VAL A 994 4.44 -9.21 2.28
C VAL A 994 3.95 -9.64 3.66
N SER A 995 4.47 -9.00 4.72
CA SER A 995 4.07 -9.30 6.10
C SER A 995 2.56 -9.13 6.32
N ASN A 996 1.94 -8.10 5.71
CA ASN A 996 0.51 -7.82 5.87
C ASN A 996 -0.43 -8.90 5.32
N ILE A 997 0.05 -9.74 4.41
CA ILE A 997 -0.73 -10.85 3.83
C ILE A 997 -0.26 -12.22 4.31
N CYS A 998 0.69 -12.27 5.24
CA CYS A 998 1.24 -13.51 5.79
C CYS A 998 0.65 -13.79 7.17
N ASP A 999 -0.31 -14.70 7.27
CA ASP A 999 -1.03 -15.03 8.51
C ASP A 999 -0.13 -15.62 9.62
N VAL A 1000 1.09 -16.04 9.26
CA VAL A 1000 2.05 -16.66 10.19
C VAL A 1000 3.27 -15.79 10.48
N LYS A 1001 3.23 -14.49 10.13
CA LYS A 1001 4.32 -13.55 10.44
C LYS A 1001 4.63 -13.51 11.94
N LEU A 1002 5.91 -13.29 12.25
CA LEU A 1002 6.36 -12.92 13.59
C LEU A 1002 6.40 -11.40 13.66
N GLU A 1003 5.54 -10.79 14.47
CA GLU A 1003 5.66 -9.39 14.85
C GLU A 1003 6.57 -9.32 16.09
N GLY A 1004 7.60 -8.48 16.04
CA GLY A 1004 8.38 -8.18 17.25
C GLY A 1004 7.55 -7.40 18.26
N ASP A 1005 7.89 -7.51 19.55
CA ASP A 1005 7.37 -6.59 20.55
C ASP A 1005 7.90 -5.18 20.23
N PHE A 1006 7.00 -4.22 19.99
CA PHE A 1006 7.33 -2.82 19.69
C PHE A 1006 8.02 -2.10 20.86
#